data_AF-A0A5V5Y2L2-F1
#
_entry.id   AF-A0A5V5Y2L2-F1
#
_cell.length_a   1.000
_cell.length_b   1.000
_cell.length_c   1.000
_cell.angle_alpha   90.00
_cell.angle_beta   90.00
_cell.angle_gamma   90.00
#
_symmetry.space_group_name_H-M   'P 1'
#
loop_
_entity.id
_entity.type
_entity.pdbx_description
1 polymer ?
#
loop_
_entity_poly.entity_id
_entity_poly.type
_entity_poly.pdbx_seq_one_letter_code
_entity_poly.pdbx_strand_id
1 'polypeptide(L)'
;MNKTYNIIWNAARGMYIVTSELARSGSRAIVSVSASCAVTLLAMDAAPAVAEETRVSIPSQTTTYTLSGATPFVVEAGNTIATDTAASAAIVGDNSNDWDLLIESGAVVGSSLIDSQAMNLDSLTGATSVHNQGTITGSSADGTILLQNGGSVINDGRIENSAIYVHNLDLGAPEIDAAIYMLNGGSYVSSENGVLKGVSGVIVQSGEVHITNGGTINSDGSWRSYGVELRGGAYGTIVNTGTIITTASDGSGEIEDAAIYAHTFDDIAAGDYVSVDNSGLLQSDFIAVALYHGAHFEVINRAGGVITAGNSSLVGIQSAAMELKAGANNLVTNDGTISAYGTANTYGIHYGESTSGGVITNTGSITTTGGGAGDASVYVHGNGDGTVVNNSGTMSSTVYGVYLDSARSKGHTLNNQAGGAISANTAVAINGNGNTITNQGKMTGVSDGLLISGNNNIVTTSGGEISGKNGIRVSKGSGNQITAKSGSKITTTSTGISIAGGNNQITTESGSAIVAKDNGILINSGANNVTNGGSITATGSSISYGIHYYSGTSGTITNTGTITTTGKGAGDASVYAHGGAVTINNSGTMDSSVFGVYVTTGHTLNNLAGGSITANTAVQFHGNNNTLANAGAILGDTNGVTISGSGNTLTNQGKITGGTNAILINSGSKNNTLTLNTGTEISGSITDDNNSASANNNLILDGEGTLGSSISGLNSVTSSGDWTLSGATMNLSGTTNSALWVKSGTLILNGAMTAKGATVDSGTTLQIGNSGTLGTFNGDIVDNGTLTFNRSDAAAYGSVISGSGNVVKQGGGELTLSNNNSYSGGTTIAEGTLTATAGGALGSGNIDNRAYLKLDAASASDPFIVADLTTHSGATVEIGAGSTLQANTLTQQDGSTLTADLTATSGPAIRAKNVNLDGTLNVASPASQEPIRSTDDLISLALIESDNAISGDFDGITINGNAMNPDAFITVVGQKNVNDTHYDLVETLTWYADRYNAAIDAHGTFNLADADDSFTVNTVLENVDANSGWNGQSLTKTGAGTLILNAENTYTGGTTISEGTLVANNVEALGTGNVTDNATLELNTGGDFDNAISGSGQVVKSGDKTLTLSGANSYTGGTTISGGTLVATNVEALGSGDVT
;
A
#
# COMPACT_ATOMS: atom_id res chain seq x y z
N MET A 1 -72.60 -39.42 -79.22
CA MET A 1 -72.92 -40.77 -78.72
C MET A 1 -71.70 -41.24 -77.96
N ASN A 2 -71.57 -40.76 -76.73
CA ASN A 2 -70.54 -41.18 -75.78
C ASN A 2 -71.09 -42.46 -75.14
N LYS A 3 -70.59 -43.64 -75.52
CA LYS A 3 -70.98 -44.90 -74.87
C LYS A 3 -69.88 -45.32 -73.92
N THR A 4 -70.27 -45.65 -72.69
CA THR A 4 -69.40 -46.30 -71.71
C THR A 4 -69.37 -47.80 -72.02
N TYR A 5 -68.18 -48.34 -72.29
CA TYR A 5 -67.98 -49.77 -72.45
C TYR A 5 -67.44 -50.35 -71.14
N ASN A 6 -68.26 -51.10 -70.41
CA ASN A 6 -67.83 -51.86 -69.22
C ASN A 6 -67.34 -53.24 -69.67
N ILE A 7 -66.05 -53.50 -69.57
CA ILE A 7 -65.45 -54.81 -69.84
C ILE A 7 -65.23 -55.48 -68.48
N ILE A 8 -66.03 -56.51 -68.16
CA ILE A 8 -65.90 -57.27 -66.90
C ILE A 8 -65.28 -58.63 -67.22
N TRP A 9 -64.10 -58.96 -66.64
CA TRP A 9 -63.31 -60.14 -67.01
C TRP A 9 -62.96 -61.07 -65.85
N ASN A 10 -63.21 -62.39 -66.01
CA ASN A 10 -63.21 -63.40 -64.95
C ASN A 10 -62.42 -64.69 -65.37
N ALA A 11 -61.10 -64.63 -65.63
CA ALA A 11 -60.29 -65.83 -65.95
C ALA A 11 -58.76 -65.65 -65.82
N ALA A 12 -58.04 -66.75 -65.55
CA ALA A 12 -56.74 -66.81 -64.87
C ALA A 12 -55.45 -66.88 -65.74
N ARG A 13 -55.37 -66.31 -66.96
CA ARG A 13 -54.11 -66.27 -67.72
C ARG A 13 -53.89 -64.94 -68.47
N GLY A 14 -52.63 -64.48 -68.40
CA GLY A 14 -52.10 -63.17 -68.82
C GLY A 14 -52.81 -62.54 -70.02
N MET A 15 -53.37 -61.36 -69.79
CA MET A 15 -54.18 -60.60 -70.71
C MET A 15 -53.41 -59.34 -71.15
N TYR A 16 -53.39 -59.10 -72.47
CA TYR A 16 -52.92 -57.85 -73.09
C TYR A 16 -54.14 -57.08 -73.59
N ILE A 17 -54.43 -55.91 -73.02
CA ILE A 17 -55.50 -55.02 -73.51
C ILE A 17 -54.85 -53.89 -74.32
N VAL A 18 -55.28 -53.73 -75.58
CA VAL A 18 -54.86 -52.64 -76.48
C VAL A 18 -56.04 -51.68 -76.67
N THR A 19 -55.96 -50.49 -76.08
CA THR A 19 -57.10 -49.56 -75.94
C THR A 19 -57.48 -48.82 -77.23
N SER A 20 -56.61 -48.80 -78.24
CA SER A 20 -56.79 -48.03 -79.49
C SER A 20 -57.99 -48.47 -80.36
N GLU A 21 -58.55 -49.67 -80.14
CA GLU A 21 -59.70 -50.18 -80.91
C GLU A 21 -61.06 -49.96 -80.21
N LEU A 22 -61.09 -49.61 -78.93
CA LEU A 22 -62.31 -49.59 -78.10
C LEU A 22 -62.93 -48.20 -77.90
N ALA A 23 -62.20 -47.11 -78.16
CA ALA A 23 -62.72 -45.75 -78.04
C ALA A 23 -62.20 -44.80 -79.14
N ARG A 24 -63.08 -44.38 -80.06
CA ARG A 24 -62.91 -43.18 -80.90
C ARG A 24 -63.96 -42.15 -80.50
N SER A 25 -63.58 -40.87 -80.50
CA SER A 25 -64.51 -39.71 -80.45
C SER A 25 -65.45 -39.67 -79.22
N GLY A 26 -64.89 -39.48 -78.01
CA GLY A 26 -65.68 -39.18 -76.79
C GLY A 26 -66.31 -40.36 -76.05
N SER A 27 -65.89 -41.61 -76.33
CA SER A 27 -66.35 -42.79 -75.58
C SER A 27 -65.43 -43.11 -74.40
N ARG A 28 -65.99 -43.60 -73.28
CA ARG A 28 -65.24 -44.02 -72.08
C ARG A 28 -65.13 -45.56 -72.05
N ALA A 29 -63.94 -46.08 -71.77
CA ALA A 29 -63.75 -47.50 -71.51
C ALA A 29 -63.51 -47.71 -70.02
N ILE A 30 -64.32 -48.57 -69.40
CA ILE A 30 -64.17 -49.00 -68.01
C ILE A 30 -63.82 -50.48 -68.03
N VAL A 31 -62.62 -50.84 -67.59
CA VAL A 31 -62.18 -52.24 -67.50
C VAL A 31 -62.23 -52.67 -66.03
N SER A 32 -62.98 -53.73 -65.74
CA SER A 32 -63.09 -54.36 -64.42
C SER A 32 -62.62 -55.81 -64.49
N VAL A 33 -61.56 -56.17 -63.75
CA VAL A 33 -60.93 -57.50 -63.83
C VAL A 33 -61.06 -58.22 -62.49
N SER A 34 -61.79 -59.34 -62.40
CA SER A 34 -62.10 -59.99 -61.12
C SER A 34 -61.27 -61.23 -60.77
N ALA A 35 -60.08 -61.44 -61.38
CA ALA A 35 -59.24 -62.62 -61.16
C ALA A 35 -57.75 -62.31 -60.86
N SER A 36 -57.16 -63.11 -59.98
CA SER A 36 -55.84 -62.94 -59.33
C SER A 36 -54.62 -63.33 -60.21
N CYS A 37 -54.38 -62.67 -61.35
CA CYS A 37 -53.18 -62.91 -62.18
C CYS A 37 -52.62 -61.65 -62.83
N ALA A 38 -51.29 -61.55 -62.97
CA ALA A 38 -50.58 -60.39 -63.53
C ALA A 38 -51.17 -59.94 -64.88
N VAL A 39 -51.52 -58.66 -64.99
CA VAL A 39 -52.08 -58.04 -66.21
C VAL A 39 -51.10 -56.99 -66.72
N THR A 40 -50.74 -57.10 -68.00
CA THR A 40 -49.87 -56.12 -68.69
C THR A 40 -50.72 -55.31 -69.67
N LEU A 41 -50.83 -54.01 -69.45
CA LEU A 41 -51.56 -53.10 -70.34
C LEU A 41 -50.56 -52.45 -71.31
N LEU A 42 -50.64 -52.80 -72.60
CA LEU A 42 -49.81 -52.24 -73.67
C LEU A 42 -50.64 -51.27 -74.53
N ALA A 43 -50.41 -49.97 -74.41
CA ALA A 43 -50.92 -48.95 -75.33
C ALA A 43 -49.82 -48.55 -76.33
N MET A 44 -50.05 -48.80 -77.63
CA MET A 44 -49.12 -48.41 -78.69
C MET A 44 -49.25 -46.92 -79.05
N ASP A 45 -48.11 -46.34 -79.37
CA ASP A 45 -47.84 -44.94 -79.76
C ASP A 45 -48.60 -44.52 -81.02
N ALA A 46 -49.59 -43.62 -80.90
CA ALA A 46 -50.20 -42.92 -82.04
C ALA A 46 -50.90 -41.61 -81.64
N ALA A 47 -50.43 -40.49 -82.18
CA ALA A 47 -51.15 -39.22 -82.22
C ALA A 47 -52.40 -39.29 -83.14
N PRO A 48 -53.35 -38.33 -83.09
CA PRO A 48 -54.06 -37.79 -81.93
C PRO A 48 -55.60 -37.90 -82.13
N ALA A 49 -56.31 -38.49 -81.19
CA ALA A 49 -57.75 -38.24 -80.96
C ALA A 49 -58.06 -38.58 -79.50
N VAL A 50 -58.11 -37.54 -78.68
CA VAL A 50 -58.19 -37.57 -77.22
C VAL A 50 -59.42 -38.36 -76.77
N ALA A 51 -59.21 -39.51 -76.13
CA ALA A 51 -60.22 -40.13 -75.26
C ALA A 51 -60.25 -39.32 -73.96
N GLU A 52 -61.44 -38.92 -73.49
CA GLU A 52 -61.58 -38.08 -72.28
C GLU A 52 -61.11 -38.79 -71.01
N GLU A 53 -61.23 -40.12 -70.93
CA GLU A 53 -60.86 -40.88 -69.72
C GLU A 53 -60.89 -42.40 -69.98
N THR A 54 -59.84 -43.14 -69.59
CA THR A 54 -59.91 -44.61 -69.43
C THR A 54 -59.84 -44.91 -67.94
N ARG A 55 -60.91 -45.51 -67.39
CA ARG A 55 -60.97 -45.92 -65.97
C ARG A 55 -60.73 -47.42 -65.86
N VAL A 56 -59.85 -47.84 -64.97
CA VAL A 56 -59.66 -49.26 -64.67
C VAL A 56 -60.02 -49.47 -63.20
N SER A 57 -61.02 -50.32 -62.94
CA SER A 57 -61.53 -50.61 -61.59
C SER A 57 -61.12 -52.03 -61.19
N ILE A 58 -60.24 -52.16 -60.19
CA ILE A 58 -59.53 -53.41 -59.85
C ILE A 58 -59.93 -53.90 -58.45
N PRO A 59 -60.44 -55.15 -58.29
CA PRO A 59 -60.81 -55.72 -57.00
C PRO A 59 -59.61 -56.15 -56.15
N SER A 60 -59.84 -56.24 -54.83
CA SER A 60 -58.87 -56.20 -53.72
C SER A 60 -57.91 -57.39 -53.52
N GLN A 61 -57.35 -58.01 -54.58
CA GLN A 61 -56.42 -59.14 -54.41
C GLN A 61 -55.08 -58.95 -55.12
N THR A 62 -54.01 -59.32 -54.41
CA THR A 62 -52.59 -59.07 -54.69
C THR A 62 -52.18 -59.48 -56.10
N THR A 63 -52.02 -58.49 -56.98
CA THR A 63 -51.58 -58.70 -58.36
C THR A 63 -50.80 -57.47 -58.85
N THR A 64 -49.60 -57.66 -59.40
CA THR A 64 -48.76 -56.58 -59.96
C THR A 64 -49.26 -56.17 -61.35
N TYR A 65 -49.40 -54.87 -61.61
CA TYR A 65 -49.84 -54.31 -62.89
C TYR A 65 -48.73 -53.45 -63.53
N THR A 66 -48.40 -53.75 -64.78
CA THR A 66 -47.45 -52.98 -65.60
C THR A 66 -48.22 -52.17 -66.64
N LEU A 67 -48.14 -50.84 -66.58
CA LEU A 67 -48.71 -49.93 -67.59
C LEU A 67 -47.61 -49.47 -68.56
N SER A 68 -47.86 -49.61 -69.88
CA SER A 68 -46.97 -49.11 -70.94
C SER A 68 -47.78 -48.27 -71.94
N GLY A 69 -47.46 -46.99 -72.13
CA GLY A 69 -47.97 -46.15 -73.24
C GLY A 69 -48.46 -44.74 -72.84
N ALA A 70 -48.71 -43.88 -73.84
CA ALA A 70 -48.79 -42.42 -73.71
C ALA A 70 -50.18 -41.82 -73.36
N THR A 71 -51.24 -42.62 -73.20
CA THR A 71 -52.61 -42.12 -72.93
C THR A 71 -52.94 -42.02 -71.44
N PRO A 72 -53.74 -41.04 -70.99
CA PRO A 72 -54.15 -40.90 -69.58
C PRO A 72 -54.92 -42.14 -69.06
N PHE A 73 -54.56 -42.63 -67.86
CA PHE A 73 -55.25 -43.70 -67.16
C PHE A 73 -55.65 -43.24 -65.75
N VAL A 74 -56.91 -43.45 -65.36
CA VAL A 74 -57.38 -43.32 -63.98
C VAL A 74 -57.51 -44.74 -63.41
N VAL A 75 -56.75 -45.04 -62.35
CA VAL A 75 -56.72 -46.36 -61.73
C VAL A 75 -57.49 -46.27 -60.41
N GLU A 76 -58.61 -46.98 -60.30
CA GLU A 76 -59.35 -47.21 -59.05
C GLU A 76 -58.92 -48.60 -58.56
N ALA A 77 -57.92 -48.68 -57.68
CA ALA A 77 -57.33 -49.95 -57.26
C ALA A 77 -57.12 -50.02 -55.75
N GLY A 78 -56.83 -51.23 -55.28
CA GLY A 78 -56.38 -51.49 -53.92
C GLY A 78 -55.20 -52.45 -53.87
N ASN A 79 -54.11 -52.22 -54.64
CA ASN A 79 -52.75 -52.81 -54.50
C ASN A 79 -51.76 -52.32 -55.61
N THR A 80 -50.48 -52.69 -55.49
CA THR A 80 -49.24 -52.20 -56.15
C THR A 80 -49.23 -51.93 -57.67
N ILE A 81 -48.69 -50.76 -58.08
CA ILE A 81 -48.49 -50.35 -59.50
C ILE A 81 -46.98 -50.24 -59.81
N ALA A 82 -46.51 -50.82 -60.92
CA ALA A 82 -45.13 -50.70 -61.41
C ALA A 82 -45.09 -50.17 -62.85
N THR A 83 -44.26 -49.16 -63.16
CA THR A 83 -44.10 -48.62 -64.53
C THR A 83 -42.63 -48.67 -64.99
N ASP A 84 -42.39 -49.11 -66.23
CA ASP A 84 -41.05 -49.35 -66.84
C ASP A 84 -40.87 -48.61 -68.19
N THR A 85 -41.72 -47.63 -68.51
CA THR A 85 -41.58 -46.79 -69.73
C THR A 85 -42.31 -45.47 -69.57
N ALA A 86 -41.80 -44.39 -70.20
CA ALA A 86 -42.32 -43.02 -70.03
C ALA A 86 -43.85 -42.92 -70.20
N ALA A 87 -44.54 -42.51 -69.14
CA ALA A 87 -45.98 -42.36 -69.08
C ALA A 87 -46.33 -40.87 -68.98
N SER A 88 -46.93 -40.30 -70.03
CA SER A 88 -47.39 -38.91 -70.07
C SER A 88 -48.76 -38.70 -69.41
N ALA A 89 -49.00 -39.34 -68.25
CA ALA A 89 -50.31 -39.36 -67.57
C ALA A 89 -50.20 -39.10 -66.05
N ALA A 90 -51.16 -38.35 -65.49
CA ALA A 90 -51.32 -38.13 -64.05
C ALA A 90 -51.91 -39.36 -63.35
N ILE A 91 -51.46 -39.67 -62.13
CA ILE A 91 -51.94 -40.79 -61.29
C ILE A 91 -52.84 -40.22 -60.18
N VAL A 92 -54.12 -40.59 -60.16
CA VAL A 92 -55.07 -40.18 -59.11
C VAL A 92 -55.61 -41.43 -58.41
N GLY A 93 -55.45 -41.51 -57.08
CA GLY A 93 -55.97 -42.61 -56.24
C GLY A 93 -57.35 -42.31 -55.64
N ASP A 94 -58.13 -43.36 -55.36
CA ASP A 94 -59.46 -43.32 -54.70
C ASP A 94 -59.34 -43.53 -53.18
N ASN A 95 -60.18 -42.79 -52.44
CA ASN A 95 -60.32 -42.64 -50.98
C ASN A 95 -60.54 -43.92 -50.13
N SER A 96 -60.44 -45.14 -50.65
CA SER A 96 -60.93 -46.34 -49.94
C SER A 96 -59.88 -47.30 -49.37
N ASN A 97 -58.60 -47.29 -49.78
CA ASN A 97 -57.57 -48.26 -49.32
C ASN A 97 -56.10 -47.71 -49.40
N ASP A 98 -55.13 -48.45 -48.85
CA ASP A 98 -53.67 -48.19 -48.87
C ASP A 98 -53.03 -48.47 -50.26
N TRP A 99 -51.98 -47.72 -50.65
CA TRP A 99 -51.33 -47.79 -51.98
C TRP A 99 -49.81 -47.98 -51.91
N ASP A 100 -49.20 -48.86 -52.73
CA ASP A 100 -47.74 -48.95 -52.94
C ASP A 100 -47.42 -48.70 -54.44
N LEU A 101 -46.70 -47.64 -54.78
CA LEU A 101 -46.37 -47.27 -56.17
C LEU A 101 -44.86 -47.32 -56.41
N LEU A 102 -44.38 -48.12 -57.37
CA LEU A 102 -42.98 -48.21 -57.77
C LEU A 102 -42.78 -47.69 -59.20
N ILE A 103 -41.88 -46.73 -59.40
CA ILE A 103 -41.46 -46.25 -60.73
C ILE A 103 -40.02 -46.70 -60.93
N GLU A 104 -39.80 -47.77 -61.70
CA GLU A 104 -38.48 -48.38 -61.90
C GLU A 104 -37.65 -47.60 -62.93
N SER A 105 -38.28 -47.16 -64.04
CA SER A 105 -37.63 -46.37 -65.09
C SER A 105 -38.65 -45.58 -65.95
N GLY A 106 -38.34 -44.34 -66.35
CA GLY A 106 -39.20 -43.50 -67.22
C GLY A 106 -39.53 -42.10 -66.68
N ALA A 107 -40.36 -41.34 -67.42
CA ALA A 107 -40.85 -40.01 -67.03
C ALA A 107 -42.38 -40.03 -66.79
N VAL A 108 -42.86 -39.53 -65.63
CA VAL A 108 -44.27 -39.29 -65.29
C VAL A 108 -44.54 -37.79 -65.43
N VAL A 109 -45.37 -37.38 -66.39
CA VAL A 109 -45.64 -35.95 -66.69
C VAL A 109 -47.11 -35.62 -66.44
N GLY A 110 -47.39 -34.64 -65.58
CA GLY A 110 -48.76 -34.10 -65.42
C GLY A 110 -49.20 -33.36 -66.69
N SER A 111 -50.26 -33.82 -67.37
CA SER A 111 -50.75 -33.19 -68.60
C SER A 111 -51.79 -32.09 -68.33
N SER A 112 -51.64 -30.95 -69.02
CA SER A 112 -52.46 -29.73 -68.96
C SER A 112 -53.97 -29.94 -69.14
N LEU A 113 -54.72 -30.00 -68.03
CA LEU A 113 -56.18 -29.75 -67.95
C LEU A 113 -56.54 -29.35 -66.50
N ILE A 114 -56.56 -28.04 -66.21
CA ILE A 114 -57.23 -27.29 -65.10
C ILE A 114 -57.24 -27.79 -63.63
N ASP A 115 -56.71 -28.97 -63.31
CA ASP A 115 -56.33 -29.45 -61.97
C ASP A 115 -55.09 -30.36 -62.14
N SER A 116 -53.89 -29.80 -61.98
CA SER A 116 -52.66 -30.22 -62.68
C SER A 116 -51.61 -30.97 -61.84
N GLN A 117 -52.03 -31.75 -60.85
CA GLN A 117 -51.12 -32.55 -60.00
C GLN A 117 -50.62 -33.78 -60.78
N ALA A 118 -49.34 -34.14 -60.66
CA ALA A 118 -48.80 -35.34 -61.31
C ALA A 118 -49.23 -36.61 -60.56
N MET A 119 -49.31 -36.55 -59.23
CA MET A 119 -49.88 -37.59 -58.38
C MET A 119 -50.73 -37.00 -57.22
N ASN A 120 -51.95 -37.49 -57.03
CA ASN A 120 -52.82 -37.16 -55.88
C ASN A 120 -53.35 -38.46 -55.26
N LEU A 121 -52.95 -38.76 -54.02
CA LEU A 121 -53.25 -40.02 -53.34
C LEU A 121 -53.95 -39.73 -51.99
N ASP A 122 -55.20 -40.15 -51.87
CA ASP A 122 -56.04 -40.01 -50.67
C ASP A 122 -56.40 -41.40 -50.12
N SER A 123 -56.14 -41.66 -48.82
CA SER A 123 -56.39 -42.94 -48.14
C SER A 123 -57.16 -42.73 -46.83
N LEU A 124 -58.31 -43.38 -46.62
CA LEU A 124 -59.04 -43.29 -45.33
C LEU A 124 -58.50 -44.24 -44.23
N THR A 125 -57.65 -45.23 -44.54
CA THR A 125 -57.41 -46.39 -43.65
C THR A 125 -55.94 -46.71 -43.32
N GLY A 126 -54.94 -46.13 -44.00
CA GLY A 126 -53.54 -46.52 -43.79
C GLY A 126 -52.55 -46.13 -44.91
N ALA A 127 -51.28 -46.51 -44.72
CA ALA A 127 -50.09 -45.90 -45.31
C ALA A 127 -49.95 -46.08 -46.83
N THR A 128 -49.83 -44.96 -47.55
CA THR A 128 -49.51 -44.94 -49.00
C THR A 128 -48.01 -44.84 -49.23
N SER A 129 -47.33 -45.82 -49.86
CA SER A 129 -45.92 -45.72 -50.26
C SER A 129 -45.71 -45.38 -51.74
N VAL A 130 -44.76 -44.51 -52.05
CA VAL A 130 -44.32 -44.17 -53.42
C VAL A 130 -42.81 -44.30 -53.51
N HIS A 131 -42.28 -45.24 -54.31
CA HIS A 131 -40.86 -45.40 -54.60
C HIS A 131 -40.55 -44.94 -56.03
N ASN A 132 -39.87 -43.80 -56.19
CA ASN A 132 -39.49 -43.24 -57.48
C ASN A 132 -38.00 -43.47 -57.79
N GLN A 133 -37.68 -44.18 -58.87
CA GLN A 133 -36.33 -44.29 -59.44
C GLN A 133 -36.22 -43.58 -60.81
N GLY A 134 -37.32 -43.01 -61.32
CA GLY A 134 -37.42 -42.33 -62.62
C GLY A 134 -37.49 -40.79 -62.52
N THR A 135 -38.10 -40.14 -63.52
CA THR A 135 -38.35 -38.68 -63.54
C THR A 135 -39.84 -38.38 -63.35
N ILE A 136 -40.23 -37.45 -62.47
CA ILE A 136 -41.63 -37.00 -62.32
C ILE A 136 -41.68 -35.48 -62.52
N THR A 137 -42.52 -34.98 -63.41
CA THR A 137 -42.65 -33.53 -63.65
C THR A 137 -44.10 -33.08 -63.47
N GLY A 138 -44.33 -32.15 -62.55
CA GLY A 138 -45.60 -31.47 -62.33
C GLY A 138 -45.56 -30.00 -62.75
N SER A 139 -46.74 -29.39 -62.85
CA SER A 139 -46.88 -27.94 -63.08
C SER A 139 -48.00 -27.33 -62.22
N SER A 140 -48.44 -28.03 -61.17
CA SER A 140 -49.56 -27.59 -60.34
C SER A 140 -49.17 -26.59 -59.28
N ALA A 141 -50.13 -25.69 -59.00
CA ALA A 141 -50.12 -24.87 -57.82
C ALA A 141 -50.40 -25.68 -56.55
N ASP A 142 -50.98 -26.88 -56.60
CA ASP A 142 -51.24 -27.74 -55.41
C ASP A 142 -50.22 -28.90 -55.28
N GLY A 143 -49.03 -28.73 -55.82
CA GLY A 143 -47.97 -29.72 -55.68
C GLY A 143 -47.78 -30.70 -56.85
N THR A 144 -46.64 -31.39 -56.88
CA THR A 144 -46.39 -32.49 -57.83
C THR A 144 -46.94 -33.80 -57.30
N ILE A 145 -46.85 -34.03 -55.99
CA ILE A 145 -47.31 -35.22 -55.27
C ILE A 145 -48.05 -34.76 -54.00
N LEU A 146 -49.35 -35.06 -53.92
CA LEU A 146 -50.20 -34.75 -52.76
C LEU A 146 -50.59 -36.06 -52.04
N LEU A 147 -50.31 -36.15 -50.73
CA LEU A 147 -50.74 -37.24 -49.85
C LEU A 147 -51.68 -36.68 -48.77
N GLN A 148 -52.97 -37.05 -48.78
CA GLN A 148 -53.98 -36.39 -47.93
C GLN A 148 -54.14 -36.97 -46.51
N ASN A 149 -53.63 -38.19 -46.23
CA ASN A 149 -53.84 -38.91 -44.97
C ASN A 149 -52.63 -39.75 -44.50
N GLY A 150 -51.41 -39.29 -44.82
CA GLY A 150 -50.16 -39.96 -44.46
C GLY A 150 -49.66 -41.01 -45.46
N GLY A 151 -48.38 -41.36 -45.37
CA GLY A 151 -47.71 -42.26 -46.32
C GLY A 151 -46.18 -42.19 -46.33
N SER A 152 -45.50 -42.99 -47.15
CA SER A 152 -44.03 -43.07 -47.28
C SER A 152 -43.54 -42.84 -48.70
N VAL A 153 -42.87 -41.72 -48.99
CA VAL A 153 -42.24 -41.48 -50.28
C VAL A 153 -40.74 -41.79 -50.22
N ILE A 154 -40.24 -42.63 -51.11
CA ILE A 154 -38.81 -42.90 -51.34
C ILE A 154 -38.47 -42.39 -52.74
N ASN A 155 -37.53 -41.46 -52.87
CA ASN A 155 -37.14 -40.87 -54.15
C ASN A 155 -35.64 -41.04 -54.42
N ASP A 156 -35.32 -41.96 -55.32
CA ASP A 156 -33.96 -42.18 -55.84
C ASP A 156 -33.76 -41.54 -57.23
N GLY A 157 -34.83 -41.01 -57.84
CA GLY A 157 -34.84 -40.37 -59.15
C GLY A 157 -34.94 -38.84 -59.12
N ARG A 158 -35.51 -38.23 -60.16
CA ARG A 158 -35.65 -36.76 -60.29
C ARG A 158 -37.12 -36.35 -60.24
N ILE A 159 -37.49 -35.36 -59.43
CA ILE A 159 -38.83 -34.78 -59.43
C ILE A 159 -38.74 -33.27 -59.63
N GLU A 160 -39.53 -32.75 -60.55
CA GLU A 160 -39.56 -31.33 -60.90
C GLU A 160 -40.97 -30.75 -60.82
N ASN A 161 -41.12 -29.57 -60.25
CA ASN A 161 -42.33 -28.76 -60.39
C ASN A 161 -42.01 -27.47 -61.17
N SER A 162 -42.63 -27.29 -62.33
CA SER A 162 -42.46 -26.11 -63.20
C SER A 162 -43.55 -25.04 -63.02
N ALA A 163 -44.37 -25.12 -61.95
CA ALA A 163 -45.38 -24.10 -61.66
C ALA A 163 -44.76 -22.69 -61.60
N ILE A 164 -45.45 -21.69 -62.17
CA ILE A 164 -45.01 -20.30 -62.18
C ILE A 164 -45.82 -19.52 -61.13
N TYR A 165 -45.13 -18.80 -60.26
CA TYR A 165 -45.75 -17.91 -59.28
C TYR A 165 -46.34 -16.65 -59.94
N VAL A 166 -47.58 -16.30 -59.60
CA VAL A 166 -48.23 -15.02 -59.97
C VAL A 166 -48.63 -14.28 -58.70
N HIS A 167 -47.93 -13.20 -58.39
CA HIS A 167 -48.22 -12.34 -57.25
C HIS A 167 -49.55 -11.59 -57.45
N ASN A 168 -50.52 -11.79 -56.56
CA ASN A 168 -51.80 -11.07 -56.58
C ASN A 168 -51.86 -10.06 -55.42
N LEU A 169 -51.57 -8.79 -55.72
CA LEU A 169 -51.40 -7.69 -54.75
C LEU A 169 -52.69 -7.27 -54.01
N ASP A 170 -53.87 -7.75 -54.43
CA ASP A 170 -55.17 -7.23 -53.98
C ASP A 170 -55.76 -7.94 -52.75
N LEU A 171 -55.21 -9.10 -52.35
CA LEU A 171 -55.66 -9.87 -51.20
C LEU A 171 -54.49 -9.95 -50.22
N GLY A 172 -54.56 -9.20 -49.11
CA GLY A 172 -53.48 -9.07 -48.11
C GLY A 172 -53.09 -10.35 -47.35
N ALA A 173 -53.36 -11.54 -47.90
CA ALA A 173 -52.82 -12.82 -47.48
C ALA A 173 -52.54 -13.67 -48.74
N PRO A 174 -51.29 -14.14 -48.96
CA PRO A 174 -50.94 -14.95 -50.12
C PRO A 174 -51.36 -16.41 -49.92
N GLU A 175 -52.00 -17.02 -50.92
CA GLU A 175 -52.09 -18.48 -51.08
C GLU A 175 -50.95 -18.90 -52.03
N ILE A 176 -49.95 -19.62 -51.52
CA ILE A 176 -48.95 -20.34 -52.33
C ILE A 176 -48.92 -21.79 -51.85
N ASP A 177 -49.28 -22.71 -52.76
CA ASP A 177 -49.29 -24.17 -52.51
C ASP A 177 -48.32 -24.94 -53.44
N ALA A 178 -47.48 -24.25 -54.23
CA ALA A 178 -46.71 -24.85 -55.33
C ALA A 178 -45.47 -25.64 -54.86
N ALA A 179 -45.69 -26.81 -54.26
CA ALA A 179 -44.65 -27.68 -53.72
C ALA A 179 -44.23 -28.83 -54.67
N ILE A 180 -43.19 -29.58 -54.33
CA ILE A 180 -42.97 -30.89 -54.94
C ILE A 180 -43.82 -31.93 -54.20
N TYR A 181 -43.76 -31.93 -52.87
CA TYR A 181 -44.61 -32.75 -52.00
C TYR A 181 -45.54 -31.89 -51.16
N MET A 182 -46.82 -32.26 -51.09
CA MET A 182 -47.77 -31.75 -50.10
C MET A 182 -48.27 -32.92 -49.26
N LEU A 183 -48.05 -32.86 -47.94
CA LEU A 183 -48.27 -33.97 -47.03
C LEU A 183 -49.23 -33.56 -45.90
N ASN A 184 -50.30 -34.33 -45.75
CA ASN A 184 -51.29 -34.20 -44.68
C ASN A 184 -51.36 -35.51 -43.88
N GLY A 185 -51.18 -35.44 -42.56
CA GLY A 185 -51.10 -36.61 -41.69
C GLY A 185 -49.70 -37.24 -41.60
N GLY A 186 -49.57 -38.29 -40.78
CA GLY A 186 -48.29 -38.94 -40.47
C GLY A 186 -47.53 -39.42 -41.71
N SER A 187 -46.37 -38.83 -42.03
CA SER A 187 -45.68 -39.05 -43.32
C SER A 187 -44.18 -39.30 -43.20
N TYR A 188 -43.64 -40.16 -44.06
CA TYR A 188 -42.22 -40.46 -44.21
C TYR A 188 -41.75 -40.05 -45.61
N VAL A 189 -40.66 -39.31 -45.71
CA VAL A 189 -40.04 -38.95 -47.00
C VAL A 189 -38.57 -39.32 -46.93
N SER A 190 -38.07 -40.10 -47.86
CA SER A 190 -36.65 -40.43 -48.01
C SER A 190 -36.18 -40.13 -49.42
N SER A 191 -34.98 -39.58 -49.57
CA SER A 191 -34.36 -39.34 -50.87
C SER A 191 -32.86 -39.55 -50.75
N GLU A 192 -32.35 -40.76 -51.00
CA GLU A 192 -30.91 -41.06 -50.83
C GLU A 192 -30.05 -40.42 -51.92
N ASN A 193 -30.44 -40.54 -53.19
CA ASN A 193 -29.69 -39.99 -54.34
C ASN A 193 -30.54 -39.07 -55.22
N GLY A 194 -31.81 -38.87 -54.89
CA GLY A 194 -32.76 -38.17 -55.74
C GLY A 194 -32.54 -36.66 -55.83
N VAL A 195 -33.10 -36.04 -56.88
CA VAL A 195 -33.07 -34.59 -57.10
C VAL A 195 -34.48 -34.03 -57.15
N LEU A 196 -34.78 -33.10 -56.25
CA LEU A 196 -36.04 -32.39 -56.11
C LEU A 196 -35.82 -30.94 -56.56
N LYS A 197 -36.52 -30.47 -57.61
CA LYS A 197 -36.39 -29.10 -58.13
C LYS A 197 -37.75 -28.43 -58.35
N GLY A 198 -38.06 -27.31 -57.69
CA GLY A 198 -39.33 -26.61 -57.92
C GLY A 198 -39.53 -25.37 -57.03
N VAL A 199 -40.69 -24.70 -57.13
CA VAL A 199 -40.98 -23.46 -56.40
C VAL A 199 -40.91 -23.64 -54.88
N SER A 200 -41.31 -24.78 -54.34
CA SER A 200 -41.04 -25.22 -52.96
C SER A 200 -40.76 -26.73 -52.95
N GLY A 201 -39.91 -27.20 -52.04
CA GLY A 201 -39.52 -28.61 -51.97
C GLY A 201 -40.61 -29.49 -51.34
N VAL A 202 -40.63 -29.58 -50.00
CA VAL A 202 -41.56 -30.43 -49.24
C VAL A 202 -42.42 -29.54 -48.34
N ILE A 203 -43.75 -29.60 -48.45
CA ILE A 203 -44.68 -28.92 -47.54
C ILE A 203 -45.45 -29.98 -46.74
N VAL A 204 -45.46 -29.84 -45.41
CA VAL A 204 -46.26 -30.67 -44.49
C VAL A 204 -47.26 -29.77 -43.79
N GLN A 205 -48.56 -30.01 -43.98
CA GLN A 205 -49.59 -29.13 -43.43
C GLN A 205 -50.10 -29.57 -42.04
N SER A 206 -49.97 -30.85 -41.69
CA SER A 206 -50.36 -31.40 -40.37
C SER A 206 -49.77 -32.79 -40.09
N GLY A 207 -49.63 -33.17 -38.82
CA GLY A 207 -49.20 -34.51 -38.39
C GLY A 207 -47.70 -34.68 -38.14
N GLU A 208 -47.29 -35.89 -37.75
CA GLU A 208 -45.88 -36.25 -37.54
C GLU A 208 -45.16 -36.49 -38.87
N VAL A 209 -43.95 -35.96 -39.06
CA VAL A 209 -43.16 -36.16 -40.27
C VAL A 209 -41.75 -36.68 -39.98
N HIS A 210 -41.27 -37.57 -40.85
CA HIS A 210 -39.88 -38.03 -40.86
C HIS A 210 -39.30 -37.82 -42.27
N ILE A 211 -38.39 -36.86 -42.42
CA ILE A 211 -37.75 -36.54 -43.70
C ILE A 211 -36.28 -36.95 -43.63
N THR A 212 -35.80 -37.77 -44.58
CA THR A 212 -34.38 -38.12 -44.74
C THR A 212 -33.91 -37.69 -46.13
N ASN A 213 -33.00 -36.72 -46.22
CA ASN A 213 -32.43 -36.25 -47.49
C ASN A 213 -30.94 -36.59 -47.59
N GLY A 214 -30.57 -37.52 -48.48
CA GLY A 214 -29.20 -37.74 -48.97
C GLY A 214 -28.92 -37.13 -50.35
N GLY A 215 -29.98 -36.76 -51.08
CA GLY A 215 -29.92 -36.18 -52.42
C GLY A 215 -29.85 -34.65 -52.46
N THR A 216 -30.48 -34.02 -53.45
CA THR A 216 -30.52 -32.56 -53.61
C THR A 216 -31.95 -32.04 -53.64
N ILE A 217 -32.30 -31.12 -52.74
CA ILE A 217 -33.52 -30.31 -52.77
C ILE A 217 -33.13 -28.89 -53.18
N ASN A 218 -33.68 -28.40 -54.30
CA ASN A 218 -33.41 -27.06 -54.80
C ASN A 218 -34.74 -26.32 -55.06
N SER A 219 -34.88 -25.13 -54.48
CA SER A 219 -36.03 -24.26 -54.70
C SER A 219 -35.60 -22.87 -55.16
N ASP A 220 -36.17 -22.40 -56.28
CA ASP A 220 -35.76 -21.19 -57.00
C ASP A 220 -36.90 -20.17 -57.20
N GLY A 221 -37.84 -20.10 -56.24
CA GLY A 221 -39.02 -19.22 -56.30
C GLY A 221 -38.68 -17.72 -56.39
N SER A 222 -39.54 -16.94 -57.06
CA SER A 222 -39.38 -15.48 -57.14
C SER A 222 -39.79 -14.74 -55.86
N TRP A 223 -40.61 -15.35 -54.99
CA TRP A 223 -41.08 -14.79 -53.71
C TRP A 223 -41.45 -15.97 -52.79
N ARG A 224 -40.91 -16.04 -51.56
CA ARG A 224 -41.23 -17.06 -50.54
C ARG A 224 -40.86 -18.50 -50.96
N SER A 225 -39.57 -18.84 -50.89
CA SER A 225 -39.00 -20.13 -51.31
C SER A 225 -38.55 -20.98 -50.13
N TYR A 226 -39.16 -22.18 -49.99
CA TYR A 226 -38.82 -23.13 -48.92
C TYR A 226 -38.34 -24.48 -49.43
N GLY A 227 -37.25 -25.00 -48.85
CA GLY A 227 -36.78 -26.36 -49.12
C GLY A 227 -37.67 -27.40 -48.44
N VAL A 228 -37.87 -27.24 -47.13
CA VAL A 228 -38.84 -27.99 -46.31
C VAL A 228 -39.66 -26.99 -45.50
N GLU A 229 -40.97 -27.11 -45.55
CA GLU A 229 -41.92 -26.25 -44.86
C GLU A 229 -42.88 -27.08 -43.98
N LEU A 230 -42.94 -26.77 -42.68
CA LEU A 230 -43.88 -27.35 -41.73
C LEU A 230 -44.90 -26.30 -41.29
N ARG A 231 -46.19 -26.56 -41.52
CA ARG A 231 -47.33 -25.69 -41.17
C ARG A 231 -48.29 -26.37 -40.17
N GLY A 232 -49.25 -25.61 -39.63
CA GLY A 232 -50.50 -26.14 -39.06
C GLY A 232 -50.38 -27.11 -37.88
N GLY A 233 -49.28 -27.08 -37.12
CA GLY A 233 -49.03 -27.98 -35.99
C GLY A 233 -48.25 -29.26 -36.35
N ALA A 234 -47.67 -29.36 -37.55
CA ALA A 234 -46.80 -30.47 -37.93
C ALA A 234 -45.51 -30.51 -37.09
N TYR A 235 -45.06 -31.70 -36.71
CA TYR A 235 -43.87 -31.94 -35.90
C TYR A 235 -43.09 -33.17 -36.39
N GLY A 236 -41.86 -33.39 -35.90
CA GLY A 236 -41.09 -34.59 -36.23
C GLY A 236 -39.63 -34.29 -36.60
N THR A 237 -39.00 -35.18 -37.38
CA THR A 237 -37.56 -35.18 -37.62
C THR A 237 -37.19 -34.95 -39.08
N ILE A 238 -36.14 -34.14 -39.30
CA ILE A 238 -35.55 -33.85 -40.61
C ILE A 238 -34.06 -34.23 -40.53
N VAL A 239 -33.65 -35.29 -41.19
CA VAL A 239 -32.26 -35.75 -41.30
C VAL A 239 -31.71 -35.36 -42.67
N ASN A 240 -30.78 -34.42 -42.73
CA ASN A 240 -30.11 -34.00 -43.96
C ASN A 240 -28.65 -34.46 -44.00
N THR A 241 -28.33 -35.34 -44.93
CA THR A 241 -26.96 -35.76 -45.30
C THR A 241 -26.55 -35.24 -46.69
N GLY A 242 -27.52 -34.78 -47.49
CA GLY A 242 -27.35 -34.23 -48.83
C GLY A 242 -27.33 -32.70 -48.89
N THR A 243 -27.97 -32.13 -49.90
CA THR A 243 -28.01 -30.68 -50.15
C THR A 243 -29.44 -30.16 -50.16
N ILE A 244 -29.74 -29.09 -49.40
CA ILE A 244 -30.96 -28.30 -49.50
C ILE A 244 -30.57 -26.85 -49.77
N ILE A 245 -30.93 -26.32 -50.93
CA ILE A 245 -30.61 -24.95 -51.35
C ILE A 245 -31.90 -24.23 -51.73
N THR A 246 -32.07 -23.01 -51.24
CA THR A 246 -33.11 -22.08 -51.68
C THR A 246 -32.48 -20.81 -52.24
N THR A 247 -33.01 -20.29 -53.34
CA THR A 247 -32.59 -19.01 -53.94
C THR A 247 -33.81 -18.18 -54.31
N ALA A 248 -33.89 -16.94 -53.81
CA ALA A 248 -34.94 -15.99 -54.23
C ALA A 248 -34.42 -14.54 -54.24
N SER A 249 -34.94 -13.72 -55.15
CA SER A 249 -34.29 -12.46 -55.58
C SER A 249 -35.28 -11.35 -55.99
N ASP A 250 -36.44 -11.21 -55.34
CA ASP A 250 -37.29 -10.05 -55.68
C ASP A 250 -36.75 -8.71 -55.11
N GLY A 251 -35.83 -8.77 -54.15
CA GLY A 251 -35.24 -7.59 -53.53
C GLY A 251 -36.23 -6.71 -52.75
N SER A 252 -37.39 -7.25 -52.37
CA SER A 252 -38.44 -6.50 -51.64
C SER A 252 -38.09 -6.21 -50.18
N GLY A 253 -37.14 -6.95 -49.61
CA GLY A 253 -36.74 -6.79 -48.21
C GLY A 253 -37.76 -7.35 -47.20
N GLU A 254 -38.84 -8.00 -47.67
CA GLU A 254 -39.76 -8.76 -46.82
C GLU A 254 -39.31 -10.23 -46.75
N ILE A 255 -39.03 -10.70 -45.52
CA ILE A 255 -38.25 -11.91 -45.20
C ILE A 255 -39.09 -13.18 -45.33
N GLU A 256 -38.88 -14.07 -46.32
CA GLU A 256 -39.62 -15.34 -46.40
C GLU A 256 -38.91 -16.52 -47.14
N ASP A 257 -37.58 -16.58 -47.25
CA ASP A 257 -36.91 -17.74 -47.86
C ASP A 257 -36.11 -18.55 -46.85
N ALA A 258 -36.32 -19.88 -46.83
CA ALA A 258 -35.54 -20.77 -46.00
C ALA A 258 -35.36 -22.21 -46.49
N ALA A 259 -34.17 -22.78 -46.27
CA ALA A 259 -33.95 -24.20 -46.53
C ALA A 259 -34.88 -25.06 -45.67
N ILE A 260 -35.09 -24.66 -44.42
CA ILE A 260 -36.09 -25.23 -43.53
C ILE A 260 -36.89 -24.09 -42.89
N TYR A 261 -38.22 -24.16 -43.01
CA TYR A 261 -39.16 -23.24 -42.39
C TYR A 261 -40.17 -24.04 -41.56
N ALA A 262 -40.29 -23.74 -40.26
CA ALA A 262 -41.28 -24.34 -39.39
C ALA A 262 -42.11 -23.25 -38.69
N HIS A 263 -43.43 -23.30 -38.92
CA HIS A 263 -44.40 -22.38 -38.37
C HIS A 263 -45.59 -23.14 -37.81
N THR A 264 -45.46 -23.58 -36.56
CA THR A 264 -46.47 -24.41 -35.89
C THR A 264 -47.24 -23.53 -34.91
N PHE A 265 -48.51 -23.24 -35.19
CA PHE A 265 -49.37 -22.45 -34.31
C PHE A 265 -49.62 -23.19 -32.97
N ASP A 266 -50.22 -22.51 -31.98
CA ASP A 266 -50.41 -22.90 -30.56
C ASP A 266 -51.07 -24.27 -30.26
N ASP A 267 -51.31 -25.11 -31.27
CA ASP A 267 -51.99 -26.42 -31.18
C ASP A 267 -51.04 -27.62 -30.99
N ILE A 268 -49.72 -27.40 -30.88
CA ILE A 268 -48.77 -28.47 -30.58
C ILE A 268 -48.85 -28.90 -29.10
N ALA A 269 -49.01 -30.20 -28.85
CA ALA A 269 -49.10 -30.73 -27.48
C ALA A 269 -47.75 -30.60 -26.74
N ALA A 270 -47.81 -30.47 -25.41
CA ALA A 270 -46.61 -30.47 -24.56
C ALA A 270 -45.88 -31.83 -24.66
N GLY A 271 -44.88 -31.93 -25.55
CA GLY A 271 -44.10 -33.14 -25.81
C GLY A 271 -43.66 -33.31 -27.26
N ASP A 272 -44.33 -32.65 -28.19
CA ASP A 272 -44.01 -32.70 -29.62
C ASP A 272 -42.89 -31.71 -29.95
N TYR A 273 -41.98 -32.09 -30.86
CA TYR A 273 -40.79 -31.31 -31.21
C TYR A 273 -40.49 -31.37 -32.70
N VAL A 274 -39.82 -30.34 -33.22
CA VAL A 274 -39.19 -30.37 -34.54
C VAL A 274 -37.69 -30.52 -34.34
N SER A 275 -37.11 -31.60 -34.86
CA SER A 275 -35.67 -31.85 -34.83
C SER A 275 -35.06 -31.83 -36.22
N VAL A 276 -33.98 -31.07 -36.38
CA VAL A 276 -33.20 -30.99 -37.62
C VAL A 276 -31.81 -31.55 -37.34
N ASP A 277 -31.49 -32.71 -37.92
CA ASP A 277 -30.18 -33.35 -37.86
C ASP A 277 -29.45 -33.18 -39.21
N ASN A 278 -28.50 -32.26 -39.28
CA ASN A 278 -27.76 -31.90 -40.47
C ASN A 278 -26.31 -32.40 -40.43
N SER A 279 -25.90 -33.14 -41.46
CA SER A 279 -24.49 -33.44 -41.79
C SER A 279 -24.13 -33.08 -43.23
N GLY A 280 -25.09 -32.54 -44.00
CA GLY A 280 -24.94 -32.04 -45.36
C GLY A 280 -24.96 -30.51 -45.45
N LEU A 281 -25.44 -29.96 -46.57
CA LEU A 281 -25.56 -28.51 -46.81
C LEU A 281 -27.02 -28.05 -46.67
N LEU A 282 -27.26 -27.06 -45.80
CA LEU A 282 -28.48 -26.24 -45.77
C LEU A 282 -28.09 -24.81 -46.17
N GLN A 283 -28.65 -24.30 -47.26
CA GLN A 283 -28.32 -22.98 -47.77
C GLN A 283 -29.55 -22.18 -48.20
N SER A 284 -29.58 -20.90 -47.86
CA SER A 284 -30.60 -19.94 -48.31
C SER A 284 -29.98 -18.56 -48.57
N ASP A 285 -30.64 -17.73 -49.37
CA ASP A 285 -30.21 -16.35 -49.59
C ASP A 285 -30.50 -15.42 -48.40
N PHE A 286 -31.42 -15.80 -47.49
CA PHE A 286 -31.83 -14.95 -46.35
C PHE A 286 -31.72 -15.67 -45.01
N ILE A 287 -32.52 -16.72 -44.81
CA ILE A 287 -32.52 -17.51 -43.57
C ILE A 287 -32.33 -18.98 -43.92
N ALA A 288 -31.32 -19.69 -43.41
CA ALA A 288 -31.21 -21.12 -43.75
C ALA A 288 -32.22 -21.97 -42.97
N VAL A 289 -32.39 -21.69 -41.68
CA VAL A 289 -33.33 -22.39 -40.80
C VAL A 289 -34.18 -21.36 -40.02
N ALA A 290 -35.49 -21.34 -40.27
CA ALA A 290 -36.44 -20.43 -39.64
C ALA A 290 -37.47 -21.22 -38.80
N LEU A 291 -37.47 -21.02 -37.49
CA LEU A 291 -38.31 -21.75 -36.53
C LEU A 291 -39.09 -20.74 -35.67
N TYR A 292 -40.34 -20.45 -36.01
CA TYR A 292 -41.02 -19.27 -35.48
C TYR A 292 -42.01 -19.53 -34.35
N HIS A 293 -42.79 -20.61 -34.44
CA HIS A 293 -43.81 -20.96 -33.45
C HIS A 293 -43.72 -22.47 -33.26
N GLY A 294 -43.54 -22.93 -32.02
CA GLY A 294 -43.44 -24.34 -31.65
C GLY A 294 -43.17 -24.54 -30.16
N ALA A 295 -43.44 -25.75 -29.65
CA ALA A 295 -43.25 -26.09 -28.24
C ALA A 295 -41.77 -26.26 -27.86
N HIS A 296 -41.02 -26.98 -28.71
CA HIS A 296 -39.59 -27.27 -28.55
C HIS A 296 -38.92 -27.53 -29.90
N PHE A 297 -37.76 -26.90 -30.12
CA PHE A 297 -36.93 -27.11 -31.30
C PHE A 297 -35.59 -27.74 -30.93
N GLU A 298 -35.16 -28.73 -31.72
CA GLU A 298 -33.82 -29.30 -31.65
C GLU A 298 -33.12 -29.13 -33.00
N VAL A 299 -31.92 -28.57 -33.02
CA VAL A 299 -31.11 -28.49 -34.24
C VAL A 299 -29.71 -29.02 -33.96
N ILE A 300 -29.32 -30.07 -34.66
CA ILE A 300 -28.02 -30.73 -34.56
C ILE A 300 -27.30 -30.55 -35.90
N ASN A 301 -26.29 -29.70 -35.95
CA ASN A 301 -25.38 -29.61 -37.09
C ASN A 301 -24.11 -30.41 -36.79
N ARG A 302 -24.02 -31.63 -37.32
CA ARG A 302 -22.90 -32.55 -37.12
C ARG A 302 -21.64 -32.09 -37.84
N ALA A 303 -20.50 -32.66 -37.46
CA ALA A 303 -19.23 -32.44 -38.14
C ALA A 303 -19.35 -32.73 -39.65
N GLY A 304 -18.87 -31.79 -40.48
CA GLY A 304 -19.03 -31.83 -41.94
C GLY A 304 -20.29 -31.13 -42.47
N GLY A 305 -21.31 -30.94 -41.62
CA GLY A 305 -22.51 -30.19 -41.94
C GLY A 305 -22.25 -28.69 -42.06
N VAL A 306 -22.92 -28.05 -43.03
CA VAL A 306 -22.85 -26.62 -43.30
C VAL A 306 -24.26 -26.03 -43.31
N ILE A 307 -24.51 -25.04 -42.46
CA ILE A 307 -25.73 -24.22 -42.47
C ILE A 307 -25.31 -22.81 -42.86
N THR A 308 -25.75 -22.31 -44.02
CA THR A 308 -25.29 -21.01 -44.50
C THR A 308 -26.41 -20.14 -45.06
N ALA A 309 -26.40 -18.85 -44.72
CA ALA A 309 -27.36 -17.88 -45.22
C ALA A 309 -26.68 -16.65 -45.83
N GLY A 310 -27.35 -15.94 -46.75
CA GLY A 310 -26.98 -14.57 -47.07
C GLY A 310 -26.12 -14.32 -48.32
N ASN A 311 -26.18 -15.18 -49.33
CA ASN A 311 -25.39 -15.03 -50.56
C ASN A 311 -25.91 -13.93 -51.52
N SER A 312 -26.73 -13.00 -51.03
CA SER A 312 -27.37 -11.94 -51.81
C SER A 312 -26.48 -10.70 -51.95
N SER A 313 -26.39 -10.13 -53.15
CA SER A 313 -25.57 -8.93 -53.43
C SER A 313 -26.23 -7.60 -53.00
N LEU A 314 -27.38 -7.65 -52.33
CA LEU A 314 -28.22 -6.48 -52.05
C LEU A 314 -27.87 -5.77 -50.72
N VAL A 315 -27.99 -4.44 -50.73
CA VAL A 315 -27.67 -3.56 -49.59
C VAL A 315 -28.88 -3.36 -48.67
N GLY A 316 -28.69 -3.50 -47.36
CA GLY A 316 -29.73 -3.31 -46.33
C GLY A 316 -30.45 -4.59 -45.90
N ILE A 317 -29.96 -5.76 -46.28
CA ILE A 317 -30.60 -7.05 -46.01
C ILE A 317 -30.14 -7.63 -44.67
N GLN A 318 -31.12 -8.03 -43.86
CA GLN A 318 -30.97 -8.90 -42.68
C GLN A 318 -30.85 -10.36 -43.12
N SER A 319 -29.85 -11.07 -42.59
CA SER A 319 -29.66 -12.51 -42.82
C SER A 319 -29.40 -13.24 -41.51
N ALA A 320 -29.95 -14.45 -41.38
CA ALA A 320 -29.68 -15.32 -40.22
C ALA A 320 -29.42 -16.75 -40.70
N ALA A 321 -28.31 -17.38 -40.32
CA ALA A 321 -28.16 -18.81 -40.64
C ALA A 321 -29.22 -19.64 -39.90
N MET A 322 -29.56 -19.24 -38.68
CA MET A 322 -30.63 -19.83 -37.90
C MET A 322 -31.40 -18.77 -37.11
N GLU A 323 -32.73 -18.79 -37.19
CA GLU A 323 -33.61 -17.90 -36.43
C GLU A 323 -34.69 -18.69 -35.67
N LEU A 324 -34.73 -18.53 -34.34
CA LEU A 324 -35.69 -19.16 -33.43
C LEU A 324 -36.50 -18.08 -32.72
N LYS A 325 -37.77 -17.85 -33.09
CA LYS A 325 -38.58 -16.74 -32.54
C LYS A 325 -39.45 -17.09 -31.33
N ALA A 326 -39.86 -18.34 -31.16
CA ALA A 326 -40.66 -18.80 -30.01
C ALA A 326 -40.30 -20.23 -29.59
N GLY A 327 -40.80 -20.63 -28.42
CA GLY A 327 -40.61 -21.98 -27.86
C GLY A 327 -39.86 -21.97 -26.53
N ALA A 328 -39.99 -23.07 -25.79
CA ALA A 328 -39.35 -23.27 -24.50
C ALA A 328 -38.28 -24.35 -24.59
N ASN A 329 -37.11 -24.10 -23.97
CA ASN A 329 -36.01 -25.06 -23.86
C ASN A 329 -35.40 -25.53 -25.20
N ASN A 330 -35.40 -24.69 -26.24
CA ASN A 330 -34.81 -25.02 -27.54
C ASN A 330 -33.33 -25.42 -27.44
N LEU A 331 -32.93 -26.50 -28.12
CA LEU A 331 -31.58 -27.05 -28.12
C LEU A 331 -30.92 -26.87 -29.50
N VAL A 332 -29.75 -26.24 -29.53
CA VAL A 332 -28.92 -26.16 -30.73
C VAL A 332 -27.55 -26.77 -30.41
N THR A 333 -27.15 -27.79 -31.18
CA THR A 333 -25.81 -28.40 -31.10
C THR A 333 -25.10 -28.20 -32.44
N ASN A 334 -23.93 -27.56 -32.44
CA ASN A 334 -23.12 -27.32 -33.62
C ASN A 334 -21.72 -27.89 -33.47
N ASP A 335 -21.41 -28.93 -34.24
CA ASP A 335 -20.09 -29.50 -34.46
C ASP A 335 -19.57 -29.22 -35.89
N GLY A 336 -20.43 -28.67 -36.76
CA GLY A 336 -20.14 -28.30 -38.15
C GLY A 336 -19.84 -26.81 -38.33
N THR A 337 -20.21 -26.28 -39.50
CA THR A 337 -20.06 -24.85 -39.84
C THR A 337 -21.43 -24.18 -39.95
N ILE A 338 -21.59 -23.07 -39.25
CA ILE A 338 -22.72 -22.15 -39.40
C ILE A 338 -22.15 -20.82 -39.90
N SER A 339 -22.66 -20.29 -41.01
CA SER A 339 -22.23 -19.00 -41.53
C SER A 339 -23.36 -18.13 -42.03
N ALA A 340 -23.32 -16.84 -41.72
CA ALA A 340 -24.25 -15.86 -42.30
C ALA A 340 -23.50 -14.67 -42.89
N TYR A 341 -23.91 -14.26 -44.08
CA TYR A 341 -23.33 -13.15 -44.83
C TYR A 341 -24.41 -12.09 -45.05
N GLY A 342 -24.10 -10.81 -44.91
CA GLY A 342 -25.14 -9.79 -45.08
C GLY A 342 -24.60 -8.37 -45.10
N THR A 343 -25.51 -7.40 -45.26
CA THR A 343 -25.14 -5.98 -45.30
C THR A 343 -25.71 -5.19 -44.11
N ALA A 344 -26.66 -5.75 -43.35
CA ALA A 344 -27.14 -5.21 -42.08
C ALA A 344 -27.69 -6.31 -41.15
N ASN A 345 -27.47 -6.22 -39.84
CA ASN A 345 -28.06 -7.10 -38.80
C ASN A 345 -27.97 -8.61 -39.12
N THR A 346 -26.74 -9.10 -39.30
CA THR A 346 -26.44 -10.47 -39.71
C THR A 346 -26.18 -11.39 -38.52
N TYR A 347 -26.88 -12.52 -38.43
CA TYR A 347 -26.82 -13.43 -37.28
C TYR A 347 -26.41 -14.86 -37.67
N GLY A 348 -25.53 -15.49 -36.89
CA GLY A 348 -25.29 -16.93 -37.03
C GLY A 348 -26.47 -17.70 -36.45
N ILE A 349 -26.71 -17.50 -35.17
CA ILE A 349 -27.89 -17.99 -34.44
C ILE A 349 -28.58 -16.80 -33.79
N HIS A 350 -29.87 -16.62 -34.06
CA HIS A 350 -30.72 -15.60 -33.46
C HIS A 350 -31.83 -16.26 -32.64
N TYR A 351 -31.86 -16.03 -31.33
CA TYR A 351 -32.99 -16.35 -30.45
C TYR A 351 -33.81 -15.07 -30.24
N GLY A 352 -35.12 -15.12 -30.51
CA GLY A 352 -36.03 -13.98 -30.48
C GLY A 352 -36.81 -13.80 -29.16
N GLU A 353 -37.50 -12.67 -29.03
CA GLU A 353 -38.13 -12.17 -27.77
C GLU A 353 -39.08 -13.15 -27.08
N SER A 354 -39.77 -14.00 -27.83
CA SER A 354 -40.77 -14.94 -27.31
C SER A 354 -40.18 -16.30 -26.92
N THR A 355 -38.86 -16.44 -26.92
CA THR A 355 -38.18 -17.65 -26.44
C THR A 355 -38.02 -17.64 -24.91
N SER A 356 -38.12 -18.82 -24.28
CA SER A 356 -37.87 -18.99 -22.84
C SER A 356 -36.96 -20.20 -22.58
N GLY A 357 -35.76 -19.95 -22.07
CA GLY A 357 -34.79 -21.01 -21.83
C GLY A 357 -34.19 -21.57 -23.12
N GLY A 358 -33.29 -22.55 -22.97
CA GLY A 358 -32.63 -23.23 -24.08
C GLY A 358 -31.11 -23.34 -23.92
N VAL A 359 -30.50 -24.18 -24.75
CA VAL A 359 -29.07 -24.45 -24.73
C VAL A 359 -28.52 -24.38 -26.15
N ILE A 360 -27.48 -23.57 -26.35
CA ILE A 360 -26.66 -23.58 -27.56
C ILE A 360 -25.33 -24.22 -27.18
N THR A 361 -24.93 -25.31 -27.83
CA THR A 361 -23.64 -25.98 -27.65
C THR A 361 -22.86 -25.91 -28.95
N ASN A 362 -21.75 -25.18 -28.97
CA ASN A 362 -20.89 -25.02 -30.13
C ASN A 362 -19.52 -25.68 -29.88
N THR A 363 -19.19 -26.71 -30.65
CA THR A 363 -17.83 -27.27 -30.77
C THR A 363 -17.22 -27.00 -32.16
N GLY A 364 -18.06 -26.65 -33.15
CA GLY A 364 -17.69 -26.27 -34.51
C GLY A 364 -17.40 -24.77 -34.69
N SER A 365 -17.78 -24.23 -35.85
CA SER A 365 -17.58 -22.81 -36.19
C SER A 365 -18.90 -22.09 -36.45
N ILE A 366 -19.06 -20.88 -35.90
CA ILE A 366 -20.13 -19.95 -36.20
C ILE A 366 -19.51 -18.63 -36.64
N THR A 367 -19.67 -18.26 -37.91
CA THR A 367 -19.06 -17.06 -38.48
C THR A 367 -20.09 -16.16 -39.11
N THR A 368 -20.03 -14.87 -38.82
CA THR A 368 -20.82 -13.86 -39.52
C THR A 368 -19.92 -12.79 -40.11
N THR A 369 -20.27 -12.32 -41.31
CA THR A 369 -19.64 -11.15 -41.90
C THR A 369 -20.72 -10.23 -42.44
N GLY A 370 -20.94 -9.13 -41.73
CA GLY A 370 -21.86 -8.08 -42.15
C GLY A 370 -21.33 -6.67 -41.87
N GLY A 371 -22.08 -5.66 -42.34
CA GLY A 371 -21.78 -4.24 -42.12
C GLY A 371 -22.70 -3.53 -41.11
N GLY A 372 -23.60 -4.26 -40.42
CA GLY A 372 -24.64 -3.69 -39.57
C GLY A 372 -24.25 -3.60 -38.11
N ALA A 373 -24.82 -2.63 -37.38
CA ALA A 373 -24.54 -2.42 -35.95
C ALA A 373 -25.02 -3.57 -35.03
N GLY A 374 -25.89 -4.45 -35.51
CA GLY A 374 -26.42 -5.60 -34.76
C GLY A 374 -25.72 -6.93 -35.02
N ASP A 375 -24.73 -6.99 -35.91
CA ASP A 375 -24.20 -8.28 -36.39
C ASP A 375 -23.62 -9.14 -35.27
N ALA A 376 -24.05 -10.41 -35.17
CA ALA A 376 -23.60 -11.31 -34.12
C ALA A 376 -23.44 -12.77 -34.54
N SER A 377 -22.43 -13.48 -34.04
CA SER A 377 -22.39 -14.95 -34.24
C SER A 377 -23.55 -15.61 -33.49
N VAL A 378 -23.78 -15.18 -32.26
CA VAL A 378 -24.95 -15.57 -31.46
C VAL A 378 -25.61 -14.32 -30.89
N TYR A 379 -26.88 -14.12 -31.19
CA TYR A 379 -27.73 -13.08 -30.60
C TYR A 379 -28.84 -13.75 -29.78
N VAL A 380 -28.85 -13.51 -28.47
CA VAL A 380 -29.91 -14.01 -27.58
C VAL A 380 -30.76 -12.83 -27.13
N HIS A 381 -32.02 -12.85 -27.56
CA HIS A 381 -33.08 -11.95 -27.15
C HIS A 381 -34.14 -12.78 -26.41
N GLY A 382 -34.61 -12.38 -25.23
CA GLY A 382 -35.67 -13.15 -24.58
C GLY A 382 -36.13 -12.61 -23.23
N ASN A 383 -37.36 -12.97 -22.85
CA ASN A 383 -38.07 -12.47 -21.65
C ASN A 383 -38.39 -13.56 -20.59
N GLY A 384 -37.96 -14.80 -20.82
CA GLY A 384 -38.29 -15.96 -19.96
C GLY A 384 -37.22 -16.35 -18.95
N ASP A 385 -36.83 -17.64 -18.98
CA ASP A 385 -35.95 -18.29 -17.99
C ASP A 385 -34.42 -18.18 -18.25
N GLY A 386 -34.03 -17.53 -19.36
CA GLY A 386 -32.64 -17.27 -19.73
C GLY A 386 -31.95 -18.44 -20.48
N THR A 387 -31.14 -18.12 -21.49
CA THR A 387 -30.48 -19.11 -22.36
C THR A 387 -29.06 -19.43 -21.88
N VAL A 388 -28.63 -20.68 -22.07
CA VAL A 388 -27.24 -21.12 -21.83
C VAL A 388 -26.50 -21.30 -23.16
N VAL A 389 -25.38 -20.60 -23.33
CA VAL A 389 -24.49 -20.71 -24.48
C VAL A 389 -23.19 -21.37 -24.05
N ASN A 390 -22.93 -22.59 -24.50
CA ASN A 390 -21.70 -23.33 -24.27
C ASN A 390 -20.84 -23.29 -25.53
N ASN A 391 -19.63 -22.74 -25.43
CA ASN A 391 -18.70 -22.65 -26.55
C ASN A 391 -17.38 -23.35 -26.24
N SER A 392 -17.00 -24.34 -27.04
CA SER A 392 -15.65 -24.92 -27.11
C SER A 392 -15.03 -24.83 -28.51
N GLY A 393 -15.82 -24.37 -29.51
CA GLY A 393 -15.38 -24.06 -30.87
C GLY A 393 -15.10 -22.58 -31.13
N THR A 394 -15.30 -22.13 -32.37
CA THR A 394 -15.04 -20.73 -32.79
C THR A 394 -16.32 -19.96 -33.06
N MET A 395 -16.43 -18.74 -32.54
CA MET A 395 -17.46 -17.76 -32.86
C MET A 395 -16.79 -16.47 -33.34
N SER A 396 -17.06 -16.06 -34.59
CA SER A 396 -16.47 -14.85 -35.15
C SER A 396 -17.50 -13.96 -35.84
N SER A 397 -17.43 -12.65 -35.61
CA SER A 397 -18.36 -11.66 -36.18
C SER A 397 -17.65 -10.33 -36.43
N THR A 398 -18.24 -9.46 -37.22
CA THR A 398 -17.76 -8.08 -37.43
C THR A 398 -18.05 -7.17 -36.25
N VAL A 399 -19.21 -7.32 -35.59
CA VAL A 399 -19.61 -6.45 -34.46
C VAL A 399 -19.58 -7.17 -33.12
N TYR A 400 -20.44 -8.17 -32.90
CA TYR A 400 -20.53 -8.92 -31.64
C TYR A 400 -20.22 -10.40 -31.84
N GLY A 401 -19.33 -11.01 -31.06
CA GLY A 401 -19.21 -12.47 -31.10
C GLY A 401 -20.47 -13.10 -30.51
N VAL A 402 -20.78 -12.71 -29.28
CA VAL A 402 -22.03 -13.06 -28.60
C VAL A 402 -22.69 -11.79 -28.06
N TYR A 403 -23.98 -11.61 -28.34
CA TYR A 403 -24.80 -10.53 -27.78
C TYR A 403 -25.92 -11.13 -26.91
N LEU A 404 -25.93 -10.78 -25.62
CA LEU A 404 -26.89 -11.26 -24.63
C LEU A 404 -27.79 -10.10 -24.20
N ASP A 405 -29.05 -10.10 -24.64
CA ASP A 405 -30.06 -9.13 -24.22
C ASP A 405 -31.01 -9.72 -23.18
N SER A 406 -30.71 -9.49 -21.91
CA SER A 406 -31.53 -9.90 -20.78
C SER A 406 -32.30 -8.74 -20.14
N ALA A 407 -32.54 -7.65 -20.87
CA ALA A 407 -33.23 -6.47 -20.32
C ALA A 407 -34.62 -6.81 -19.73
N ARG A 408 -35.21 -7.94 -20.14
CA ARG A 408 -36.56 -8.38 -19.81
C ARG A 408 -36.66 -9.85 -19.39
N SER A 409 -35.55 -10.59 -19.20
CA SER A 409 -35.53 -12.01 -18.77
C SER A 409 -34.78 -12.25 -17.46
N LYS A 410 -34.87 -13.49 -16.95
CA LYS A 410 -33.82 -14.04 -16.08
C LYS A 410 -32.52 -14.10 -16.87
N GLY A 411 -31.43 -13.59 -16.28
CA GLY A 411 -30.16 -13.40 -16.98
C GLY A 411 -29.62 -14.67 -17.67
N HIS A 412 -28.90 -14.47 -18.78
CA HIS A 412 -28.36 -15.52 -19.62
C HIS A 412 -27.01 -16.03 -19.10
N THR A 413 -26.63 -17.23 -19.52
CA THR A 413 -25.34 -17.82 -19.17
C THR A 413 -24.50 -18.05 -20.42
N LEU A 414 -23.24 -17.59 -20.41
CA LEU A 414 -22.24 -17.93 -21.43
C LEU A 414 -21.08 -18.69 -20.77
N ASN A 415 -20.83 -19.90 -21.22
CA ASN A 415 -19.70 -20.74 -20.83
C ASN A 415 -18.75 -20.88 -22.02
N ASN A 416 -17.74 -20.02 -22.12
CA ASN A 416 -16.64 -20.19 -23.06
C ASN A 416 -15.60 -21.12 -22.45
N GLN A 417 -15.65 -22.39 -22.82
CA GLN A 417 -14.84 -23.47 -22.29
C GLN A 417 -13.39 -23.41 -22.81
N ALA A 418 -12.52 -24.24 -22.24
CA ALA A 418 -11.15 -24.38 -22.73
C ALA A 418 -11.15 -24.80 -24.20
N GLY A 419 -10.32 -24.15 -25.04
CA GLY A 419 -10.31 -24.33 -26.49
C GLY A 419 -11.29 -23.42 -27.26
N GLY A 420 -12.32 -22.90 -26.60
CA GLY A 420 -13.28 -21.97 -27.20
C GLY A 420 -12.65 -20.62 -27.53
N ALA A 421 -13.00 -20.05 -28.69
CA ALA A 421 -12.56 -18.73 -29.13
C ALA A 421 -13.74 -17.89 -29.63
N ILE A 422 -13.88 -16.69 -29.09
CA ILE A 422 -14.90 -15.71 -29.48
C ILE A 422 -14.17 -14.44 -29.93
N SER A 423 -14.37 -13.99 -31.17
CA SER A 423 -13.70 -12.80 -31.71
C SER A 423 -14.63 -11.88 -32.50
N ALA A 424 -14.61 -10.58 -32.20
CA ALA A 424 -15.35 -9.56 -32.96
C ALA A 424 -14.82 -8.15 -32.66
N ASN A 425 -15.51 -7.09 -33.10
CA ASN A 425 -15.23 -5.75 -32.57
C ASN A 425 -15.45 -5.69 -31.05
N THR A 426 -16.54 -6.29 -30.58
CA THR A 426 -16.82 -6.58 -29.17
C THR A 426 -17.04 -8.07 -29.02
N ALA A 427 -16.12 -8.82 -28.40
CA ALA A 427 -16.24 -10.29 -28.40
C ALA A 427 -17.52 -10.77 -27.69
N VAL A 428 -17.85 -10.19 -26.53
CA VAL A 428 -19.12 -10.44 -25.84
C VAL A 428 -19.74 -9.12 -25.40
N ALA A 429 -21.04 -8.95 -25.64
CA ALA A 429 -21.80 -7.81 -25.16
C ALA A 429 -23.01 -8.29 -24.33
N ILE A 430 -23.24 -7.60 -23.22
CA ILE A 430 -24.37 -7.83 -22.31
C ILE A 430 -25.20 -6.56 -22.24
N ASN A 431 -26.49 -6.67 -22.54
CA ASN A 431 -27.50 -5.65 -22.30
C ASN A 431 -28.56 -6.23 -21.36
N GLY A 432 -28.57 -5.83 -20.08
CA GLY A 432 -29.53 -6.35 -19.11
C GLY A 432 -28.89 -6.86 -17.81
N ASN A 433 -29.69 -7.54 -17.00
CA ASN A 433 -29.34 -7.87 -15.62
C ASN A 433 -29.14 -9.38 -15.41
N GLY A 434 -28.35 -9.74 -14.39
CA GLY A 434 -28.28 -11.11 -13.86
C GLY A 434 -27.57 -12.13 -14.74
N ASN A 435 -26.83 -11.72 -15.76
CA ASN A 435 -26.12 -12.63 -16.65
C ASN A 435 -24.90 -13.24 -15.96
N THR A 436 -24.55 -14.47 -16.34
CA THR A 436 -23.37 -15.19 -15.84
C THR A 436 -22.43 -15.55 -16.99
N ILE A 437 -21.21 -15.05 -16.96
CA ILE A 437 -20.17 -15.33 -17.96
C ILE A 437 -19.04 -16.11 -17.31
N THR A 438 -18.73 -17.29 -17.84
CA THR A 438 -17.56 -18.08 -17.47
C THR A 438 -16.61 -18.17 -18.66
N ASN A 439 -15.35 -17.74 -18.51
CA ASN A 439 -14.34 -17.78 -19.56
C ASN A 439 -13.10 -18.60 -19.16
N GLN A 440 -12.94 -19.76 -19.80
CA GLN A 440 -11.76 -20.63 -19.79
C GLN A 440 -11.03 -20.63 -21.15
N GLY A 441 -11.67 -20.11 -22.20
CA GLY A 441 -11.12 -19.96 -23.55
C GLY A 441 -10.59 -18.55 -23.83
N LYS A 442 -10.69 -18.11 -25.09
CA LYS A 442 -10.30 -16.76 -25.55
C LYS A 442 -11.51 -15.90 -25.91
N MET A 443 -11.54 -14.66 -25.44
CA MET A 443 -12.46 -13.61 -25.89
C MET A 443 -11.63 -12.42 -26.41
N THR A 444 -11.67 -12.19 -27.71
CA THR A 444 -10.80 -11.20 -28.38
C THR A 444 -11.62 -10.15 -29.12
N GLY A 445 -11.75 -8.97 -28.51
CA GLY A 445 -12.37 -7.79 -29.10
C GLY A 445 -11.36 -6.88 -29.78
N VAL A 446 -11.77 -6.12 -30.82
CA VAL A 446 -11.02 -4.95 -31.30
C VAL A 446 -11.19 -3.78 -30.32
N SER A 447 -12.43 -3.46 -29.96
CA SER A 447 -12.79 -2.42 -28.98
C SER A 447 -12.82 -2.98 -27.55
N ASP A 448 -13.60 -4.04 -27.32
CA ASP A 448 -13.91 -4.55 -26.00
C ASP A 448 -13.90 -6.08 -25.99
N GLY A 449 -13.13 -6.70 -25.09
CA GLY A 449 -13.22 -8.15 -24.88
C GLY A 449 -14.59 -8.54 -24.31
N LEU A 450 -15.10 -7.77 -23.36
CA LEU A 450 -16.44 -7.90 -22.80
C LEU A 450 -17.03 -6.52 -22.48
N LEU A 451 -18.21 -6.23 -23.02
CA LEU A 451 -18.99 -5.03 -22.72
C LEU A 451 -20.21 -5.38 -21.86
N ILE A 452 -20.38 -4.67 -20.74
CA ILE A 452 -21.50 -4.84 -19.81
C ILE A 452 -22.32 -3.56 -19.74
N SER A 453 -23.62 -3.68 -19.96
CA SER A 453 -24.62 -2.63 -19.76
C SER A 453 -25.79 -3.21 -18.96
N GLY A 454 -25.73 -3.09 -17.63
CA GLY A 454 -26.79 -3.55 -16.72
C GLY A 454 -26.26 -4.01 -15.37
N ASN A 455 -27.14 -4.54 -14.52
CA ASN A 455 -26.88 -4.75 -13.10
C ASN A 455 -26.70 -6.23 -12.73
N ASN A 456 -25.99 -6.48 -11.63
CA ASN A 456 -25.88 -7.79 -10.99
C ASN A 456 -25.37 -8.91 -11.92
N ASN A 457 -24.54 -8.57 -12.91
CA ASN A 457 -23.92 -9.56 -13.79
C ASN A 457 -22.67 -10.15 -13.11
N ILE A 458 -22.44 -11.44 -13.33
CA ILE A 458 -21.29 -12.18 -12.80
C ILE A 458 -20.39 -12.55 -13.97
N VAL A 459 -19.12 -12.17 -13.88
CA VAL A 459 -18.09 -12.51 -14.85
C VAL A 459 -16.97 -13.22 -14.11
N THR A 460 -16.71 -14.46 -14.48
CA THR A 460 -15.58 -15.24 -13.97
C THR A 460 -14.72 -15.68 -15.13
N THR A 461 -13.46 -15.28 -15.15
CA THR A 461 -12.46 -15.95 -16.00
C THR A 461 -11.60 -16.87 -15.14
N SER A 462 -11.32 -18.07 -15.65
CA SER A 462 -10.51 -19.11 -14.98
C SER A 462 -9.60 -19.80 -15.99
N GLY A 463 -8.34 -19.37 -16.08
CA GLY A 463 -7.39 -19.87 -17.09
C GLY A 463 -7.60 -19.32 -18.50
N GLY A 464 -8.68 -18.57 -18.73
CA GLY A 464 -9.00 -17.96 -20.02
C GLY A 464 -8.32 -16.61 -20.25
N GLU A 465 -8.32 -16.17 -21.52
CA GLU A 465 -7.80 -14.88 -21.94
C GLU A 465 -8.95 -13.96 -22.41
N ILE A 466 -8.91 -12.70 -21.97
CA ILE A 466 -9.78 -11.63 -22.47
C ILE A 466 -8.88 -10.51 -23.02
N SER A 467 -9.11 -10.08 -24.25
CA SER A 467 -8.27 -9.06 -24.88
C SER A 467 -9.04 -8.06 -25.73
N GLY A 468 -8.50 -6.85 -25.86
CA GLY A 468 -8.96 -5.82 -26.80
C GLY A 468 -8.37 -4.44 -26.51
N LYS A 469 -8.92 -3.37 -27.11
CA LYS A 469 -8.57 -2.01 -26.64
C LYS A 469 -8.90 -1.85 -25.17
N ASN A 470 -10.05 -2.38 -24.76
CA ASN A 470 -10.46 -2.53 -23.38
C ASN A 470 -10.76 -4.01 -23.12
N GLY A 471 -10.37 -4.51 -21.95
CA GLY A 471 -10.56 -5.92 -21.61
C GLY A 471 -12.01 -6.16 -21.24
N ILE A 472 -12.42 -5.59 -20.11
CA ILE A 472 -13.81 -5.60 -19.64
C ILE A 472 -14.26 -4.16 -19.41
N ARG A 473 -15.36 -3.76 -20.02
CA ARG A 473 -15.96 -2.43 -19.82
C ARG A 473 -17.36 -2.55 -19.24
N VAL A 474 -17.56 -2.02 -18.04
CA VAL A 474 -18.88 -1.76 -17.47
C VAL A 474 -19.28 -0.35 -17.87
N SER A 475 -20.09 -0.25 -18.92
CA SER A 475 -20.57 1.04 -19.45
C SER A 475 -21.66 1.65 -18.58
N LYS A 476 -22.52 0.81 -17.99
CA LYS A 476 -23.62 1.18 -17.09
C LYS A 476 -23.94 0.01 -16.17
N GLY A 477 -24.47 0.34 -15.00
CA GLY A 477 -25.04 -0.62 -14.04
C GLY A 477 -24.19 -0.85 -12.80
N SER A 478 -24.81 -1.49 -11.81
CA SER A 478 -24.30 -1.66 -10.44
C SER A 478 -24.45 -3.11 -10.00
N GLY A 479 -23.70 -3.52 -8.97
CA GLY A 479 -23.72 -4.86 -8.40
C GLY A 479 -23.03 -5.91 -9.28
N ASN A 480 -22.33 -5.50 -10.33
CA ASN A 480 -21.59 -6.45 -11.18
C ASN A 480 -20.36 -6.97 -10.44
N GLN A 481 -20.09 -8.26 -10.59
CA GLN A 481 -18.95 -8.96 -9.98
C GLN A 481 -18.03 -9.48 -11.09
N ILE A 482 -16.79 -8.98 -11.12
CA ILE A 482 -15.79 -9.36 -12.11
C ILE A 482 -14.65 -10.07 -11.38
N THR A 483 -14.48 -11.37 -11.63
CA THR A 483 -13.48 -12.21 -10.98
C THR A 483 -12.52 -12.80 -12.01
N ALA A 484 -11.22 -12.55 -11.84
CA ALA A 484 -10.16 -13.22 -12.56
C ALA A 484 -9.47 -14.22 -11.63
N LYS A 485 -9.64 -15.51 -11.90
CA LYS A 485 -9.03 -16.61 -11.11
C LYS A 485 -7.62 -16.92 -11.59
N SER A 486 -6.93 -17.79 -10.85
CA SER A 486 -5.59 -18.27 -11.21
C SER A 486 -5.50 -18.72 -12.68
N GLY A 487 -4.43 -18.32 -13.36
CA GLY A 487 -4.17 -18.61 -14.77
C GLY A 487 -4.89 -17.69 -15.77
N SER A 488 -5.83 -16.85 -15.32
CA SER A 488 -6.51 -15.92 -16.22
C SER A 488 -5.64 -14.74 -16.62
N LYS A 489 -5.82 -14.29 -17.86
CA LYS A 489 -5.11 -13.14 -18.42
C LYS A 489 -6.06 -12.14 -19.08
N ILE A 490 -5.97 -10.87 -18.68
CA ILE A 490 -6.66 -9.77 -19.36
C ILE A 490 -5.59 -8.90 -20.02
N THR A 491 -5.46 -8.96 -21.35
CA THR A 491 -4.40 -8.24 -22.11
C THR A 491 -4.99 -7.14 -22.97
N THR A 492 -4.60 -5.89 -22.79
CA THR A 492 -5.27 -4.76 -23.47
C THR A 492 -4.31 -3.70 -24.01
N THR A 493 -4.75 -3.00 -25.06
CA THR A 493 -3.96 -1.91 -25.67
C THR A 493 -4.28 -0.53 -25.10
N SER A 494 -5.25 -0.42 -24.19
CA SER A 494 -5.55 0.79 -23.43
C SER A 494 -5.89 0.47 -21.97
N THR A 495 -7.09 -0.05 -21.67
CA THR A 495 -7.53 -0.25 -20.27
C THR A 495 -7.90 -1.70 -19.99
N GLY A 496 -7.38 -2.30 -18.90
CA GLY A 496 -7.72 -3.66 -18.48
C GLY A 496 -9.20 -3.81 -18.15
N ILE A 497 -9.64 -3.18 -17.07
CA ILE A 497 -11.05 -3.12 -16.65
C ILE A 497 -11.47 -1.66 -16.51
N SER A 498 -12.57 -1.26 -17.12
CA SER A 498 -13.11 0.11 -17.04
C SER A 498 -14.53 0.11 -16.48
N ILE A 499 -14.78 0.91 -15.46
CA ILE A 499 -16.07 1.10 -14.81
C ILE A 499 -16.52 2.56 -14.99
N ALA A 500 -17.59 2.77 -15.76
CA ALA A 500 -18.13 4.10 -16.01
C ALA A 500 -19.14 4.57 -14.95
N GLY A 501 -19.74 3.66 -14.18
CA GLY A 501 -20.64 4.01 -13.07
C GLY A 501 -21.17 2.79 -12.30
N GLY A 502 -21.90 3.07 -11.22
CA GLY A 502 -22.45 2.05 -10.31
C GLY A 502 -21.45 1.53 -9.28
N ASN A 503 -21.92 0.65 -8.39
CA ASN A 503 -21.13 0.06 -7.31
C ASN A 503 -20.81 -1.39 -7.65
N ASN A 504 -19.62 -1.66 -8.15
CA ASN A 504 -19.21 -2.95 -8.68
C ASN A 504 -18.02 -3.52 -7.89
N GLN A 505 -17.82 -4.82 -8.01
CA GLN A 505 -16.74 -5.55 -7.35
C GLN A 505 -15.80 -6.15 -8.39
N ILE A 506 -14.52 -5.87 -8.24
CA ILE A 506 -13.45 -6.45 -9.06
C ILE A 506 -12.54 -7.26 -8.14
N THR A 507 -12.35 -8.53 -8.48
CA THR A 507 -11.49 -9.45 -7.74
C THR A 507 -10.50 -10.10 -8.69
N THR A 508 -9.21 -10.05 -8.37
CA THR A 508 -8.18 -10.85 -9.02
C THR A 508 -7.60 -11.80 -7.98
N GLU A 509 -7.51 -13.09 -8.29
CA GLU A 509 -6.90 -14.08 -7.40
C GLU A 509 -5.41 -14.25 -7.70
N SER A 510 -4.67 -14.84 -6.77
CA SER A 510 -3.28 -15.20 -6.98
C SER A 510 -3.11 -16.03 -8.25
N GLY A 511 -2.12 -15.66 -9.07
CA GLY A 511 -1.85 -16.29 -10.37
C GLY A 511 -2.66 -15.74 -11.55
N SER A 512 -3.55 -14.76 -11.34
CA SER A 512 -4.20 -14.01 -12.43
C SER A 512 -3.38 -12.78 -12.85
N ALA A 513 -3.54 -12.33 -14.09
CA ALA A 513 -2.83 -11.17 -14.62
C ALA A 513 -3.74 -10.21 -15.41
N ILE A 514 -3.69 -8.93 -15.10
CA ILE A 514 -4.20 -7.83 -15.92
C ILE A 514 -3.01 -7.07 -16.48
N VAL A 515 -2.87 -7.03 -17.80
CA VAL A 515 -1.79 -6.32 -18.50
C VAL A 515 -2.41 -5.30 -19.44
N ALA A 516 -2.23 -4.03 -19.14
CA ALA A 516 -2.78 -2.91 -19.90
C ALA A 516 -1.69 -1.91 -20.32
N LYS A 517 -2.04 -1.02 -21.25
CA LYS A 517 -1.16 0.08 -21.64
C LYS A 517 -1.36 1.29 -20.73
N ASP A 518 -2.58 1.80 -20.63
CA ASP A 518 -2.87 3.07 -19.95
C ASP A 518 -3.32 2.84 -18.51
N ASN A 519 -4.38 2.04 -18.29
CA ASN A 519 -4.91 1.77 -16.95
C ASN A 519 -5.11 0.26 -16.75
N GLY A 520 -4.59 -0.31 -15.67
CA GLY A 520 -4.95 -1.68 -15.28
C GLY A 520 -6.44 -1.76 -14.95
N ILE A 521 -6.89 -0.92 -14.02
CA ILE A 521 -8.29 -0.73 -13.66
C ILE A 521 -8.60 0.78 -13.65
N LEU A 522 -9.66 1.20 -14.34
CA LEU A 522 -10.17 2.57 -14.36
C LEU A 522 -11.57 2.62 -13.77
N ILE A 523 -11.78 3.46 -12.75
CA ILE A 523 -13.08 3.67 -12.09
C ILE A 523 -13.41 5.15 -12.19
N ASN A 524 -14.44 5.52 -12.97
CA ASN A 524 -14.82 6.91 -13.22
C ASN A 524 -15.98 7.42 -12.35
N SER A 525 -16.72 6.53 -11.68
CA SER A 525 -17.87 6.88 -10.86
C SER A 525 -18.32 5.68 -10.02
N GLY A 526 -19.02 5.94 -8.91
CA GLY A 526 -19.61 4.95 -8.03
C GLY A 526 -18.63 4.38 -6.98
N ALA A 527 -19.21 3.72 -5.97
CA ALA A 527 -18.52 3.16 -4.82
C ALA A 527 -18.07 1.72 -5.15
N ASN A 528 -16.95 1.62 -5.86
CA ASN A 528 -16.44 0.35 -6.37
C ASN A 528 -15.38 -0.21 -5.43
N ASN A 529 -15.33 -1.55 -5.36
CA ASN A 529 -14.35 -2.26 -4.55
C ASN A 529 -13.42 -3.08 -5.45
N VAL A 530 -12.12 -2.93 -5.23
CA VAL A 530 -11.08 -3.70 -5.93
C VAL A 530 -10.35 -4.56 -4.90
N THR A 531 -10.31 -5.87 -5.14
CA THR A 531 -9.49 -6.82 -4.38
C THR A 531 -8.47 -7.43 -5.32
N ASN A 532 -7.20 -7.03 -5.20
CA ASN A 532 -6.11 -7.53 -6.03
C ASN A 532 -5.26 -8.56 -5.27
N GLY A 533 -5.39 -9.83 -5.62
CA GLY A 533 -4.48 -10.91 -5.22
C GLY A 533 -3.57 -11.39 -6.35
N GLY A 534 -3.83 -10.98 -7.59
CA GLY A 534 -3.01 -11.28 -8.78
C GLY A 534 -1.99 -10.19 -9.12
N SER A 535 -1.64 -10.10 -10.40
CA SER A 535 -0.79 -9.03 -10.94
C SER A 535 -1.59 -8.04 -11.78
N ILE A 536 -1.48 -6.75 -11.49
CA ILE A 536 -1.99 -5.67 -12.34
C ILE A 536 -0.79 -4.88 -12.86
N THR A 537 -0.63 -4.83 -14.18
CA THR A 537 0.51 -4.17 -14.82
C THR A 537 0.02 -3.17 -15.85
N ALA A 538 0.42 -1.91 -15.73
CA ALA A 538 0.19 -0.88 -16.75
C ALA A 538 1.53 -0.41 -17.34
N THR A 539 1.63 -0.40 -18.67
CA THR A 539 2.93 -0.31 -19.39
C THR A 539 3.09 0.95 -20.25
N GLY A 540 2.28 1.97 -20.01
CA GLY A 540 2.24 3.19 -20.82
C GLY A 540 3.58 3.91 -20.80
N SER A 541 3.97 4.55 -21.90
CA SER A 541 5.27 5.23 -21.98
C SER A 541 5.30 6.58 -21.27
N SER A 542 4.15 7.25 -21.17
CA SER A 542 3.99 8.55 -20.49
C SER A 542 3.32 8.35 -19.14
N ILE A 543 2.00 8.36 -19.06
CA ILE A 543 1.25 8.21 -17.80
C ILE A 543 0.52 6.89 -17.86
N SER A 544 0.74 6.04 -16.86
CA SER A 544 -0.03 4.83 -16.67
C SER A 544 -0.45 4.68 -15.21
N TYR A 545 -1.56 3.97 -15.01
CA TYR A 545 -2.11 3.73 -13.69
C TYR A 545 -2.35 2.24 -13.49
N GLY A 546 -1.88 1.66 -12.40
CA GLY A 546 -2.27 0.31 -12.02
C GLY A 546 -3.77 0.30 -11.72
N ILE A 547 -4.18 1.13 -10.76
CA ILE A 547 -5.58 1.42 -10.45
C ILE A 547 -5.77 2.95 -10.47
N HIS A 548 -6.60 3.43 -11.38
CA HIS A 548 -7.05 4.81 -11.45
C HIS A 548 -8.46 4.92 -10.89
N TYR A 549 -8.58 5.37 -9.65
CA TYR A 549 -9.84 5.57 -8.94
C TYR A 549 -10.25 7.05 -8.99
N TYR A 550 -11.02 7.42 -10.01
CA TYR A 550 -11.47 8.78 -10.29
C TYR A 550 -12.98 8.90 -10.06
N SER A 551 -13.44 8.89 -8.82
CA SER A 551 -14.87 8.87 -8.48
C SER A 551 -15.19 9.83 -7.34
N GLY A 552 -16.36 10.48 -7.40
CA GLY A 552 -16.83 11.35 -6.31
C GLY A 552 -17.29 10.58 -5.05
N THR A 553 -17.33 9.25 -5.09
CA THR A 553 -17.86 8.40 -4.01
C THR A 553 -16.78 7.48 -3.45
N SER A 554 -16.83 7.25 -2.14
CA SER A 554 -15.92 6.37 -1.41
C SER A 554 -15.93 4.93 -1.93
N GLY A 555 -14.80 4.24 -1.85
CA GLY A 555 -14.65 2.83 -2.20
C GLY A 555 -13.43 2.23 -1.53
N THR A 556 -13.15 0.95 -1.82
CA THR A 556 -12.02 0.24 -1.20
C THR A 556 -11.12 -0.40 -2.25
N ILE A 557 -9.81 -0.32 -2.01
CA ILE A 557 -8.78 -1.04 -2.76
C ILE A 557 -8.04 -1.90 -1.75
N THR A 558 -8.09 -3.22 -1.91
CA THR A 558 -7.34 -4.17 -1.09
C THR A 558 -6.33 -4.87 -1.98
N ASN A 559 -5.04 -4.66 -1.72
CA ASN A 559 -3.94 -5.26 -2.46
C ASN A 559 -3.19 -6.28 -1.60
N THR A 560 -3.22 -7.55 -2.00
CA THR A 560 -2.38 -8.64 -1.49
C THR A 560 -1.42 -9.17 -2.57
N GLY A 561 -1.66 -8.82 -3.84
CA GLY A 561 -0.83 -9.17 -5.00
C GLY A 561 0.15 -8.07 -5.41
N THR A 562 0.40 -7.95 -6.71
CA THR A 562 1.34 -6.97 -7.28
C THR A 562 0.61 -5.96 -8.16
N ILE A 563 0.94 -4.68 -8.00
CA ILE A 563 0.50 -3.60 -8.89
C ILE A 563 1.75 -2.89 -9.41
N THR A 564 1.98 -2.92 -10.72
CA THR A 564 3.19 -2.38 -11.35
C THR A 564 2.85 -1.39 -12.44
N THR A 565 3.54 -0.24 -12.47
CA THR A 565 3.49 0.71 -13.60
C THR A 565 4.88 1.03 -14.13
N THR A 566 4.98 1.33 -15.43
CA THR A 566 6.26 1.66 -16.09
C THR A 566 6.27 3.04 -16.77
N GLY A 567 5.19 3.81 -16.68
CA GLY A 567 5.14 5.15 -17.26
C GLY A 567 6.06 6.11 -16.52
N LYS A 568 6.59 7.10 -17.23
CA LYS A 568 7.61 8.04 -16.71
C LYS A 568 7.11 9.48 -16.56
N GLY A 569 5.85 9.72 -16.87
CA GLY A 569 5.19 11.03 -16.79
C GLY A 569 4.78 11.37 -15.36
N ALA A 570 4.63 12.66 -15.07
CA ALA A 570 4.36 13.19 -13.73
C ALA A 570 3.02 12.76 -13.08
N GLY A 571 2.25 11.87 -13.72
CA GLY A 571 1.05 11.27 -13.14
C GLY A 571 1.14 9.75 -12.95
N ASP A 572 2.23 9.10 -13.35
CA ASP A 572 2.32 7.64 -13.31
C ASP A 572 2.21 7.12 -11.87
N ALA A 573 1.29 6.18 -11.62
CA ALA A 573 1.10 5.64 -10.29
C ALA A 573 0.58 4.20 -10.22
N SER A 574 1.06 3.39 -9.25
CA SER A 574 0.43 2.09 -8.98
C SER A 574 -1.03 2.27 -8.57
N VAL A 575 -1.31 3.23 -7.68
CA VAL A 575 -2.66 3.66 -7.34
C VAL A 575 -2.77 5.18 -7.40
N TYR A 576 -3.72 5.67 -8.19
CA TYR A 576 -4.12 7.08 -8.21
C TYR A 576 -5.58 7.19 -7.75
N ALA A 577 -5.83 7.88 -6.64
CA ALA A 577 -7.18 8.11 -6.12
C ALA A 577 -7.52 9.59 -6.07
N HIS A 578 -8.62 9.96 -6.72
CA HIS A 578 -9.12 11.33 -6.79
C HIS A 578 -10.63 11.37 -6.57
N GLY A 579 -11.06 12.22 -5.62
CA GLY A 579 -12.45 12.31 -5.19
C GLY A 579 -12.86 11.12 -4.31
N GLY A 580 -13.92 11.31 -3.51
CA GLY A 580 -14.39 10.30 -2.54
C GLY A 580 -13.36 9.93 -1.46
N ALA A 581 -13.79 9.42 -0.31
CA ALA A 581 -12.86 8.91 0.70
C ALA A 581 -12.52 7.45 0.36
N VAL A 582 -11.48 7.23 -0.44
CA VAL A 582 -11.02 5.86 -0.81
C VAL A 582 -10.12 5.29 0.29
N THR A 583 -10.40 4.06 0.71
CA THR A 583 -9.54 3.30 1.64
C THR A 583 -8.69 2.30 0.85
N ILE A 584 -7.38 2.44 0.96
CA ILE A 584 -6.38 1.59 0.29
C ILE A 584 -5.69 0.73 1.36
N ASN A 585 -5.92 -0.57 1.33
CA ASN A 585 -5.27 -1.54 2.21
C ASN A 585 -4.21 -2.30 1.41
N ASN A 586 -2.93 -2.09 1.72
CA ASN A 586 -1.82 -2.75 1.05
C ASN A 586 -1.13 -3.75 1.97
N SER A 587 -1.04 -5.00 1.55
CA SER A 587 -0.20 -6.06 2.14
C SER A 587 0.65 -6.79 1.08
N GLY A 588 0.49 -6.42 -0.19
CA GLY A 588 1.30 -6.89 -1.31
C GLY A 588 2.30 -5.82 -1.78
N THR A 589 2.63 -5.84 -3.07
CA THR A 589 3.60 -4.91 -3.68
C THR A 589 2.90 -3.88 -4.56
N MET A 590 3.26 -2.62 -4.40
CA MET A 590 2.99 -1.53 -5.33
C MET A 590 4.32 -0.97 -5.82
N ASP A 591 4.57 -1.07 -7.12
CA ASP A 591 5.81 -0.65 -7.77
C ASP A 591 5.48 0.29 -8.94
N SER A 592 6.15 1.42 -9.01
CA SER A 592 5.90 2.47 -10.01
C SER A 592 7.16 3.29 -10.22
N SER A 593 7.33 3.88 -11.39
CA SER A 593 8.51 4.70 -11.64
C SER A 593 8.40 6.11 -11.02
N VAL A 594 7.19 6.62 -10.79
CA VAL A 594 6.97 7.99 -10.28
C VAL A 594 6.31 7.98 -8.91
N PHE A 595 5.05 7.52 -8.81
CA PHE A 595 4.32 7.43 -7.54
C PHE A 595 3.88 6.01 -7.22
N GLY A 596 4.15 5.50 -6.02
CA GLY A 596 3.53 4.23 -5.61
C GLY A 596 2.03 4.45 -5.39
N VAL A 597 1.71 5.39 -4.50
CA VAL A 597 0.34 5.83 -4.22
C VAL A 597 0.24 7.35 -4.34
N TYR A 598 -0.71 7.84 -5.13
CA TYR A 598 -1.05 9.25 -5.25
C TYR A 598 -2.51 9.45 -4.86
N VAL A 599 -2.78 10.29 -3.85
CA VAL A 599 -4.15 10.55 -3.36
C VAL A 599 -4.43 12.03 -3.19
N THR A 600 -5.70 12.42 -3.35
CA THR A 600 -6.15 13.80 -3.17
C THR A 600 -6.59 14.14 -1.75
N THR A 601 -7.88 14.39 -1.48
CA THR A 601 -8.38 14.83 -0.16
C THR A 601 -9.21 13.74 0.50
N GLY A 602 -8.94 13.44 1.77
CA GLY A 602 -9.77 12.58 2.61
C GLY A 602 -9.57 11.08 2.44
N HIS A 603 -8.48 10.64 1.82
CA HIS A 603 -8.20 9.22 1.59
C HIS A 603 -7.50 8.56 2.79
N THR A 604 -7.65 7.25 2.93
CA THR A 604 -6.94 6.45 3.94
C THR A 604 -6.05 5.42 3.25
N LEU A 605 -4.76 5.41 3.57
CA LEU A 605 -3.79 4.41 3.14
C LEU A 605 -3.30 3.61 4.35
N ASN A 606 -3.63 2.33 4.38
CA ASN A 606 -3.14 1.37 5.36
C ASN A 606 -2.10 0.48 4.68
N ASN A 607 -0.82 0.78 4.86
CA ASN A 607 0.26 -0.11 4.41
C ASN A 607 0.57 -1.10 5.55
N LEU A 608 -0.05 -2.27 5.49
CA LEU A 608 0.00 -3.31 6.50
C LEU A 608 1.37 -4.01 6.53
N ALA A 609 1.62 -4.79 7.58
CA ALA A 609 2.82 -5.63 7.66
C ALA A 609 2.94 -6.54 6.43
N GLY A 610 4.14 -6.62 5.83
CA GLY A 610 4.39 -7.32 4.57
C GLY A 610 4.11 -6.48 3.30
N GLY A 611 3.37 -5.38 3.42
CA GLY A 611 3.13 -4.45 2.33
C GLY A 611 4.39 -3.69 1.93
N SER A 612 4.63 -3.54 0.63
CA SER A 612 5.73 -2.76 0.06
C SER A 612 5.20 -1.77 -0.97
N ILE A 613 5.61 -0.51 -0.86
CA ILE A 613 5.31 0.56 -1.81
C ILE A 613 6.65 1.15 -2.26
N THR A 614 6.98 1.03 -3.54
CA THR A 614 8.26 1.48 -4.11
C THR A 614 8.01 2.40 -5.29
N ALA A 615 8.63 3.59 -5.30
CA ALA A 615 8.67 4.51 -6.44
C ALA A 615 9.69 5.63 -6.22
N ASN A 616 9.81 6.57 -7.17
CA ASN A 616 10.60 7.78 -6.93
C ASN A 616 10.06 8.61 -5.74
N THR A 617 8.74 8.82 -5.70
CA THR A 617 8.00 9.26 -4.51
C THR A 617 7.02 8.16 -4.13
N ALA A 618 7.31 7.37 -3.10
CA ALA A 618 6.51 6.19 -2.81
C ALA A 618 5.05 6.52 -2.44
N VAL A 619 4.81 7.55 -1.62
CA VAL A 619 3.46 8.04 -1.31
C VAL A 619 3.37 9.56 -1.49
N GLN A 620 2.36 10.03 -2.21
CA GLN A 620 2.04 11.44 -2.40
C GLN A 620 0.62 11.75 -1.90
N PHE A 621 0.54 12.59 -0.87
CA PHE A 621 -0.69 13.22 -0.41
C PHE A 621 -0.79 14.59 -1.05
N HIS A 622 -1.62 14.75 -2.09
CA HIS A 622 -1.77 16.02 -2.82
C HIS A 622 -2.94 16.90 -2.30
N GLY A 623 -3.62 16.47 -1.25
CA GLY A 623 -4.76 17.20 -0.69
C GLY A 623 -4.81 17.15 0.84
N ASN A 624 -5.97 17.50 1.38
CA ASN A 624 -6.16 17.67 2.82
C ASN A 624 -6.67 16.40 3.49
N ASN A 625 -6.49 16.29 4.81
CA ASN A 625 -7.14 15.28 5.66
C ASN A 625 -6.95 13.82 5.22
N ASN A 626 -5.81 13.48 4.60
CA ASN A 626 -5.46 12.09 4.31
C ASN A 626 -4.83 11.43 5.53
N THR A 627 -5.01 10.12 5.65
CA THR A 627 -4.45 9.31 6.73
C THR A 627 -3.54 8.24 6.15
N LEU A 628 -2.31 8.14 6.65
CA LEU A 628 -1.39 7.02 6.40
C LEU A 628 -1.18 6.27 7.72
N ALA A 629 -1.49 4.97 7.73
CA ALA A 629 -1.03 4.04 8.75
C ALA A 629 -0.02 3.06 8.12
N ASN A 630 1.26 3.16 8.48
CA ASN A 630 2.33 2.34 7.91
C ASN A 630 2.91 1.35 8.93
N ALA A 631 2.76 0.07 8.65
CA ALA A 631 3.44 -1.05 9.30
C ALA A 631 4.31 -1.88 8.32
N GLY A 632 4.26 -1.56 7.03
CA GLY A 632 5.07 -2.18 5.98
C GLY A 632 6.29 -1.35 5.61
N ALA A 633 6.75 -1.50 4.36
CA ALA A 633 7.85 -0.74 3.77
C ALA A 633 7.35 0.28 2.76
N ILE A 634 7.76 1.53 2.92
CA ILE A 634 7.57 2.64 1.97
C ILE A 634 8.97 3.08 1.52
N LEU A 635 9.30 2.86 0.24
CA LEU A 635 10.64 2.96 -0.30
C LEU A 635 10.66 3.94 -1.48
N GLY A 636 11.01 5.19 -1.16
CA GLY A 636 11.20 6.25 -2.13
C GLY A 636 12.64 6.34 -2.62
N ASP A 637 12.87 6.47 -3.93
CA ASP A 637 14.20 6.81 -4.43
C ASP A 637 14.60 8.23 -4.03
N THR A 638 13.68 9.19 -4.20
CA THR A 638 13.87 10.59 -3.76
C THR A 638 13.16 10.85 -2.44
N ASN A 639 11.84 10.58 -2.40
CA ASN A 639 11.01 10.86 -1.23
C ASN A 639 10.20 9.64 -0.80
N GLY A 640 10.23 9.27 0.48
CA GLY A 640 9.36 8.21 1.00
C GLY A 640 7.88 8.64 0.96
N VAL A 641 7.56 9.70 1.69
CA VAL A 641 6.22 10.32 1.70
C VAL A 641 6.33 11.81 1.42
N THR A 642 5.48 12.32 0.52
CA THR A 642 5.34 13.76 0.27
C THR A 642 3.92 14.23 0.62
N ILE A 643 3.82 15.32 1.36
CA ILE A 643 2.56 15.92 1.82
C ILE A 643 2.43 17.32 1.21
N SER A 644 1.36 17.56 0.47
CA SER A 644 1.04 18.81 -0.24
C SER A 644 -0.39 19.26 0.06
N GLY A 645 -0.73 19.29 1.35
CA GLY A 645 -2.04 19.70 1.84
C GLY A 645 -2.05 19.77 3.37
N SER A 646 -3.20 20.11 3.94
CA SER A 646 -3.35 20.39 5.36
C SER A 646 -4.17 19.33 6.11
N GLY A 647 -3.92 19.16 7.41
CA GLY A 647 -4.67 18.23 8.26
C GLY A 647 -4.38 16.76 8.00
N ASN A 648 -3.31 16.42 7.28
CA ASN A 648 -2.94 15.03 7.03
C ASN A 648 -2.32 14.41 8.29
N THR A 649 -2.61 13.12 8.50
CA THR A 649 -2.06 12.34 9.61
C THR A 649 -1.23 11.18 9.07
N LEU A 650 -0.02 11.03 9.57
CA LEU A 650 0.86 9.91 9.26
C LEU A 650 1.22 9.21 10.56
N THR A 651 0.92 7.92 10.68
CA THR A 651 1.38 7.07 11.77
C THR A 651 2.30 6.00 11.20
N ASN A 652 3.51 5.91 11.72
CA ASN A 652 4.50 4.95 11.30
C ASN A 652 4.89 4.00 12.43
N GLN A 653 4.92 2.71 12.12
CA GLN A 653 5.45 1.61 12.94
C GLN A 653 6.24 0.60 12.08
N GLY A 654 6.55 0.99 10.84
CA GLY A 654 7.32 0.21 9.87
C GLY A 654 8.45 1.05 9.29
N LYS A 655 8.81 0.79 8.03
CA LYS A 655 9.93 1.43 7.35
C LYS A 655 9.47 2.52 6.39
N ILE A 656 10.07 3.71 6.47
CA ILE A 656 9.97 4.76 5.46
C ILE A 656 11.38 5.18 5.06
N THR A 657 11.70 5.05 3.78
CA THR A 657 13.00 5.43 3.21
C THR A 657 12.80 6.42 2.07
N GLY A 658 13.64 7.45 2.02
CA GLY A 658 13.80 8.34 0.88
C GLY A 658 15.28 8.68 0.70
N GLY A 659 15.77 8.76 -0.54
CA GLY A 659 17.16 9.15 -0.80
C GLY A 659 17.48 10.56 -0.32
N THR A 660 16.52 11.50 -0.45
CA THR A 660 16.62 12.86 0.10
C THR A 660 15.79 12.97 1.38
N ASN A 661 14.46 12.88 1.25
CA ASN A 661 13.54 13.03 2.38
C ASN A 661 12.82 11.71 2.63
N ALA A 662 12.89 11.18 3.84
CA ALA A 662 11.95 10.13 4.21
C ALA A 662 10.51 10.70 4.18
N ILE A 663 10.35 11.91 4.69
CA ILE A 663 9.06 12.62 4.73
C ILE A 663 9.30 14.08 4.35
N LEU A 664 8.61 14.54 3.32
CA LEU A 664 8.62 15.92 2.85
C LEU A 664 7.23 16.55 3.02
N ILE A 665 7.15 17.68 3.70
CA ILE A 665 5.94 18.50 3.80
C ILE A 665 6.19 19.77 2.97
N ASN A 666 5.46 19.91 1.87
CA ASN A 666 5.64 21.01 0.92
C ASN A 666 5.10 22.33 1.47
N SER A 667 5.73 23.43 1.03
CA SER A 667 5.29 24.80 1.32
C SER A 667 3.79 25.01 1.02
N GLY A 668 3.09 25.70 1.91
CA GLY A 668 1.64 25.88 1.96
C GLY A 668 0.88 24.90 2.88
N SER A 669 1.46 23.74 3.19
CA SER A 669 0.83 22.67 3.98
C SER A 669 0.79 22.98 5.48
N LYS A 670 -0.36 22.76 6.14
CA LYS A 670 -0.54 23.13 7.56
C LYS A 670 -1.23 22.05 8.41
N ASN A 671 -1.06 22.09 9.72
CA ASN A 671 -1.71 21.23 10.70
C ASN A 671 -1.53 19.72 10.41
N ASN A 672 -0.42 19.33 9.79
CA ASN A 672 -0.12 17.93 9.55
C ASN A 672 0.51 17.32 10.81
N THR A 673 0.14 16.10 11.14
CA THR A 673 0.68 15.38 12.30
C THR A 673 1.39 14.12 11.84
N LEU A 674 2.64 13.99 12.25
CA LEU A 674 3.46 12.80 12.03
C LEU A 674 3.69 12.11 13.39
N THR A 675 3.26 10.87 13.52
CA THR A 675 3.47 10.05 14.71
C THR A 675 4.39 8.88 14.36
N LEU A 676 5.50 8.76 15.08
CA LEU A 676 6.41 7.63 15.00
C LEU A 676 6.23 6.76 16.24
N ASN A 677 5.86 5.51 16.04
CA ASN A 677 5.66 4.50 17.09
C ASN A 677 6.87 3.55 17.18
N THR A 678 6.89 2.71 18.21
CA THR A 678 7.81 1.57 18.33
C THR A 678 7.86 0.74 17.05
N GLY A 679 9.07 0.39 16.61
CA GLY A 679 9.33 -0.33 15.35
C GLY A 679 9.54 0.57 14.13
N THR A 680 9.46 1.89 14.29
CA THR A 680 9.75 2.85 13.23
C THR A 680 11.21 2.76 12.75
N GLU A 681 11.39 2.63 11.44
CA GLU A 681 12.65 2.84 10.74
C GLU A 681 12.51 3.99 9.74
N ILE A 682 13.23 5.09 9.96
CA ILE A 682 13.28 6.23 9.03
C ILE A 682 14.69 6.35 8.45
N SER A 683 14.79 6.48 7.13
CA SER A 683 16.04 6.78 6.43
C SER A 683 15.82 7.90 5.41
N GLY A 684 16.58 8.99 5.51
CA GLY A 684 16.31 10.27 4.83
C GLY A 684 15.70 11.30 5.80
N SER A 685 15.73 12.59 5.47
CA SER A 685 15.27 13.66 6.38
C SER A 685 13.74 13.69 6.57
N ILE A 686 13.31 14.24 7.70
CA ILE A 686 11.94 14.70 7.91
C ILE A 686 11.97 16.23 7.74
N THR A 687 11.43 16.69 6.62
CA THR A 687 11.58 18.08 6.19
C THR A 687 10.23 18.72 5.95
N ASP A 688 10.00 19.86 6.59
CA ASP A 688 8.92 20.78 6.26
C ASP A 688 9.51 22.01 5.56
N ASP A 689 9.20 22.16 4.28
CA ASP A 689 9.64 23.27 3.44
C ASP A 689 8.82 24.56 3.73
N ASN A 690 7.86 24.52 4.65
CA ASN A 690 7.21 25.72 5.17
C ASN A 690 8.15 26.50 6.08
N ASN A 691 8.85 27.47 5.51
CA ASN A 691 9.55 28.50 6.29
C ASN A 691 8.57 29.53 6.93
N SER A 692 7.35 29.12 7.28
CA SER A 692 6.28 29.98 7.79
C SER A 692 5.68 29.46 9.09
N ALA A 693 5.75 30.28 10.13
CA ALA A 693 5.32 29.99 11.50
C ALA A 693 3.83 29.65 11.69
N SER A 694 2.99 29.83 10.66
CA SER A 694 1.56 29.52 10.73
C SER A 694 1.22 28.07 10.36
N ALA A 695 2.22 27.25 10.02
CA ALA A 695 1.99 25.94 9.45
C ALA A 695 1.59 24.88 10.50
N ASN A 696 2.01 24.95 11.77
CA ASN A 696 1.60 24.00 12.82
C ASN A 696 1.77 22.51 12.45
N ASN A 697 2.80 22.15 11.68
CA ASN A 697 3.11 20.75 11.37
C ASN A 697 3.94 20.14 12.51
N ASN A 698 3.50 19.03 13.09
CA ASN A 698 4.05 18.49 14.34
C ASN A 698 4.54 17.06 14.18
N LEU A 699 5.62 16.72 14.89
CA LEU A 699 6.12 15.36 15.07
C LEU A 699 5.83 14.89 16.50
N ILE A 700 5.28 13.69 16.61
CA ILE A 700 5.02 12.97 17.85
C ILE A 700 5.87 11.70 17.84
N LEU A 701 6.63 11.49 18.90
CA LEU A 701 7.44 10.30 19.15
C LEU A 701 6.74 9.52 20.26
N ASP A 702 6.09 8.42 19.91
CA ASP A 702 5.28 7.61 20.81
C ASP A 702 5.92 6.23 20.99
N GLY A 703 5.85 5.65 22.18
CA GLY A 703 6.58 4.43 22.51
C GLY A 703 8.10 4.62 22.56
N GLU A 704 8.86 3.71 21.95
CA GLU A 704 10.33 3.69 22.04
C GLU A 704 11.02 3.63 20.67
N GLY A 705 12.18 4.28 20.52
CA GLY A 705 12.91 4.23 19.26
C GLY A 705 14.16 5.10 19.15
N THR A 706 14.83 5.00 18.01
CA THR A 706 15.94 5.89 17.64
C THR A 706 15.66 6.52 16.28
N LEU A 707 15.72 7.84 16.20
CA LEU A 707 15.61 8.58 14.95
C LEU A 707 16.99 9.12 14.57
N GLY A 708 17.64 8.47 13.59
CA GLY A 708 18.93 8.91 13.04
C GLY A 708 18.82 10.00 11.96
N SER A 709 17.60 10.33 11.55
CA SER A 709 17.35 11.30 10.48
C SER A 709 17.35 12.75 10.97
N SER A 710 17.81 13.67 10.12
CA SER A 710 17.68 15.11 10.35
C SER A 710 16.20 15.53 10.33
N ILE A 711 15.88 16.54 11.14
CA ILE A 711 14.56 17.17 11.21
C ILE A 711 14.72 18.64 10.83
N SER A 712 13.87 19.16 9.96
CA SER A 712 13.86 20.59 9.62
C SER A 712 12.46 21.11 9.39
N GLY A 713 12.19 22.35 9.79
CA GLY A 713 10.97 23.04 9.37
C GLY A 713 9.76 22.90 10.29
N LEU A 714 9.72 21.82 11.07
CA LEU A 714 8.55 21.47 11.89
C LEU A 714 8.27 22.52 12.97
N ASN A 715 6.99 22.63 13.34
CA ASN A 715 6.52 23.51 14.41
C ASN A 715 6.81 22.93 15.80
N SER A 716 6.72 21.61 15.99
CA SER A 716 7.02 21.02 17.29
C SER A 716 7.44 19.57 17.19
N VAL A 717 8.14 19.12 18.23
CA VAL A 717 8.42 17.71 18.50
C VAL A 717 7.88 17.40 19.89
N THR A 718 7.01 16.41 20.00
CA THR A 718 6.50 15.91 21.29
C THR A 718 6.98 14.48 21.49
N SER A 719 7.71 14.22 22.56
CA SER A 719 8.09 12.89 23.00
C SER A 719 7.14 12.41 24.11
N SER A 720 6.56 11.24 23.90
CA SER A 720 5.62 10.55 24.80
C SER A 720 6.13 9.15 25.18
N GLY A 721 7.45 8.95 25.19
CA GLY A 721 8.12 7.69 25.52
C GLY A 721 9.64 7.76 25.31
N ASP A 722 10.33 6.62 25.34
CA ASP A 722 11.80 6.57 25.36
C ASP A 722 12.42 6.68 23.95
N TRP A 723 12.93 7.86 23.61
CA TRP A 723 13.44 8.16 22.27
C TRP A 723 14.86 8.71 22.29
N THR A 724 15.69 8.24 21.36
CA THR A 724 16.99 8.85 21.05
C THR A 724 16.95 9.56 19.69
N LEU A 725 17.21 10.85 19.68
CA LEU A 725 17.32 11.64 18.46
C LEU A 725 18.80 11.85 18.12
N SER A 726 19.27 11.21 17.05
CA SER A 726 20.68 11.23 16.62
C SER A 726 20.89 11.90 15.24
N GLY A 727 19.87 12.58 14.71
CA GLY A 727 19.98 13.32 13.46
C GLY A 727 21.05 14.42 13.52
N ALA A 728 21.81 14.59 12.44
CA ALA A 728 22.91 15.54 12.38
C ALA A 728 22.46 16.99 12.64
N THR A 729 21.26 17.36 12.19
CA THR A 729 20.65 18.66 12.47
C THR A 729 19.15 18.51 12.69
N MET A 730 18.65 19.10 13.77
CA MET A 730 17.24 19.13 14.14
C MET A 730 16.82 20.58 14.39
N ASN A 731 16.27 21.23 13.38
CA ASN A 731 15.92 22.65 13.44
C ASN A 731 14.40 22.85 13.33
N LEU A 732 13.80 23.33 14.42
CA LEU A 732 12.38 23.71 14.45
C LEU A 732 12.27 25.21 14.09
N SER A 733 11.55 25.54 13.01
CA SER A 733 11.61 26.89 12.39
C SER A 733 10.31 27.71 12.48
N GLY A 734 9.35 27.31 13.31
CA GLY A 734 8.17 28.11 13.63
C GLY A 734 8.52 29.34 14.49
N THR A 735 8.41 30.56 13.94
CA THR A 735 8.78 31.82 14.62
C THR A 735 7.92 32.18 15.84
N THR A 736 6.83 31.45 16.13
CA THR A 736 5.95 31.71 17.29
C THR A 736 5.91 30.56 18.32
N ASN A 737 5.92 29.29 17.88
CA ASN A 737 5.63 28.10 18.73
C ASN A 737 6.62 26.92 18.57
N SER A 738 7.85 27.13 18.08
CA SER A 738 8.88 26.07 17.97
C SER A 738 9.24 25.46 19.31
N ALA A 739 8.55 24.38 19.72
CA ALA A 739 8.69 23.81 21.04
C ALA A 739 9.03 22.32 20.98
N LEU A 740 9.91 21.92 21.90
CA LEU A 740 10.14 20.53 22.26
C LEU A 740 9.35 20.21 23.52
N TRP A 741 8.56 19.14 23.52
CA TRP A 741 7.84 18.67 24.71
C TRP A 741 8.27 17.26 25.07
N VAL A 742 8.63 17.03 26.33
CA VAL A 742 8.85 15.69 26.88
C VAL A 742 7.73 15.42 27.87
N LYS A 743 6.78 14.58 27.48
CA LYS A 743 5.54 14.30 28.23
C LYS A 743 5.55 12.96 28.96
N SER A 744 6.40 12.03 28.52
CA SER A 744 6.62 10.75 29.17
C SER A 744 7.99 10.20 28.79
N GLY A 745 8.54 9.31 29.62
CA GLY A 745 9.82 8.64 29.36
C GLY A 745 11.03 9.57 29.34
N THR A 746 12.06 9.11 28.64
CA THR A 746 13.35 9.79 28.46
C THR A 746 13.55 10.17 26.99
N LEU A 747 13.76 11.45 26.72
CA LEU A 747 14.23 11.92 25.42
C LEU A 747 15.73 12.21 25.47
N ILE A 748 16.52 11.46 24.70
CA ILE A 748 17.96 11.68 24.54
C ILE A 748 18.22 12.46 23.25
N LEU A 749 18.81 13.64 23.36
CA LEU A 749 19.31 14.44 22.24
C LEU A 749 20.79 14.11 22.01
N ASN A 750 21.05 13.21 21.07
CA ASN A 750 22.39 12.81 20.63
C ASN A 750 22.79 13.46 19.28
N GLY A 751 22.07 14.50 18.89
CA GLY A 751 22.35 15.36 17.74
C GLY A 751 22.12 16.84 18.09
N ALA A 752 22.39 17.75 17.17
CA ALA A 752 22.20 19.18 17.41
C ALA A 752 20.75 19.60 17.21
N MET A 753 20.08 20.06 18.26
CA MET A 753 18.70 20.57 18.23
C MET A 753 18.64 22.08 18.47
N THR A 754 17.89 22.78 17.61
CA THR A 754 17.52 24.19 17.78
C THR A 754 16.01 24.31 17.84
N ALA A 755 15.50 24.91 18.92
CA ALA A 755 14.09 25.21 19.14
C ALA A 755 13.98 26.57 19.87
N LYS A 756 12.77 27.12 20.00
CA LYS A 756 12.57 28.32 20.84
C LYS A 756 12.69 27.98 22.33
N GLY A 757 12.20 26.79 22.69
CA GLY A 757 12.41 26.22 24.01
C GLY A 757 11.92 24.79 24.13
N ALA A 758 12.20 24.19 25.28
CA ALA A 758 11.68 22.89 25.66
C ALA A 758 10.84 22.98 26.94
N THR A 759 9.91 22.05 27.09
CA THR A 759 9.21 21.80 28.34
C THR A 759 9.33 20.32 28.69
N VAL A 760 9.81 20.05 29.89
CA VAL A 760 10.00 18.71 30.45
C VAL A 760 8.97 18.52 31.55
N ASP A 761 8.03 17.60 31.37
CA ASP A 761 6.97 17.34 32.33
C ASP A 761 7.50 16.58 33.56
N SER A 762 6.76 16.66 34.67
CA SER A 762 7.14 15.99 35.91
C SER A 762 7.22 14.47 35.74
N GLY A 763 8.28 13.86 36.29
CA GLY A 763 8.56 12.43 36.15
C GLY A 763 9.17 12.01 34.81
N THR A 764 9.58 12.96 33.96
CA THR A 764 10.21 12.70 32.65
C THR A 764 11.65 13.20 32.62
N THR A 765 12.44 12.75 31.63
CA THR A 765 13.84 13.17 31.48
C THR A 765 14.13 13.71 30.09
N LEU A 766 14.77 14.88 30.03
CA LEU A 766 15.47 15.36 28.84
C LEU A 766 16.97 15.21 29.05
N GLN A 767 17.64 14.41 28.22
CA GLN A 767 19.09 14.24 28.27
C GLN A 767 19.75 14.87 27.05
N ILE A 768 20.71 15.76 27.27
CA ILE A 768 21.54 16.39 26.25
C ILE A 768 22.88 15.66 26.19
N GLY A 769 23.13 14.96 25.09
CA GLY A 769 24.28 14.09 24.90
C GLY A 769 24.05 12.67 25.39
N ASN A 770 24.94 11.76 25.01
CA ASN A 770 24.89 10.34 25.39
C ASN A 770 26.29 9.79 25.69
N SER A 771 26.99 10.43 26.63
CA SER A 771 28.39 10.13 27.02
C SER A 771 29.44 10.33 25.92
N GLY A 772 29.06 10.87 24.76
CA GLY A 772 29.93 11.22 23.64
C GLY A 772 30.17 12.73 23.54
N THR A 773 30.55 13.19 22.34
CA THR A 773 30.74 14.63 22.01
C THR A 773 29.59 15.22 21.20
N LEU A 774 28.52 14.45 20.98
CA LEU A 774 27.31 14.89 20.28
C LEU A 774 26.20 15.21 21.27
N GLY A 775 25.20 15.96 20.81
CA GLY A 775 24.06 16.42 21.62
C GLY A 775 24.20 17.87 22.04
N THR A 776 23.40 18.74 21.44
CA THR A 776 23.29 20.15 21.85
C THR A 776 21.83 20.58 21.78
N PHE A 777 21.45 21.50 22.66
CA PHE A 777 20.14 22.15 22.63
C PHE A 777 20.33 23.65 22.72
N ASN A 778 19.65 24.40 21.85
CA ASN A 778 19.64 25.86 21.86
C ASN A 778 18.19 26.34 21.98
N GLY A 779 17.87 27.11 23.03
CA GLY A 779 16.52 27.56 23.41
C GLY A 779 16.32 27.48 24.92
N ASP A 780 15.33 28.18 25.49
CA ASP A 780 15.07 28.11 26.94
C ASP A 780 14.45 26.76 27.35
N ILE A 781 14.74 26.27 28.56
CA ILE A 781 14.16 25.01 29.07
C ILE A 781 13.30 25.31 30.30
N VAL A 782 12.04 24.86 30.26
CA VAL A 782 11.16 24.74 31.42
C VAL A 782 11.22 23.29 31.89
N ASP A 783 12.03 23.00 32.90
CA ASP A 783 12.20 21.68 33.48
C ASP A 783 11.34 21.51 34.74
N ASN A 784 10.36 20.60 34.69
CA ASN A 784 9.61 20.13 35.86
C ASN A 784 9.90 18.66 36.20
N GLY A 785 10.83 18.02 35.47
CA GLY A 785 11.24 16.64 35.62
C GLY A 785 12.74 16.55 35.94
N THR A 786 13.52 16.00 35.02
CA THR A 786 14.99 15.94 35.11
C THR A 786 15.63 16.39 33.80
N LEU A 787 16.51 17.39 33.87
CA LEU A 787 17.37 17.81 32.77
C LEU A 787 18.78 17.29 32.99
N THR A 788 19.23 16.35 32.15
CA THR A 788 20.59 15.79 32.25
C THR A 788 21.48 16.31 31.13
N PHE A 789 22.68 16.77 31.46
CA PHE A 789 23.76 17.01 30.50
C PHE A 789 24.76 15.87 30.62
N ASN A 790 24.89 15.03 29.59
CA ASN A 790 25.78 13.87 29.59
C ASN A 790 26.75 13.93 28.40
N ARG A 791 27.78 14.78 28.52
CA ARG A 791 28.80 15.03 27.50
C ARG A 791 30.20 14.71 28.01
N SER A 792 31.04 14.21 27.12
CA SER A 792 32.44 13.86 27.40
C SER A 792 33.42 15.03 27.18
N ASP A 793 33.00 16.05 26.43
CA ASP A 793 33.76 17.25 26.12
C ASP A 793 33.14 18.51 26.76
N ALA A 794 33.86 19.61 26.69
CA ALA A 794 33.37 20.89 27.19
C ALA A 794 32.14 21.38 26.39
N ALA A 795 31.12 21.83 27.10
CA ALA A 795 29.89 22.39 26.55
C ALA A 795 29.45 23.61 27.34
N ALA A 796 28.95 24.62 26.64
CA ALA A 796 28.34 25.78 27.27
C ALA A 796 26.84 25.77 27.00
N TYR A 797 26.04 26.08 28.01
CA TYR A 797 24.60 26.29 27.89
C TYR A 797 24.25 27.69 28.35
N GLY A 798 24.00 28.56 27.36
CA GLY A 798 23.77 29.99 27.55
C GLY A 798 22.32 30.42 27.39
N SER A 799 21.35 29.51 27.60
CA SER A 799 19.91 29.80 27.64
C SER A 799 19.36 29.62 29.06
N VAL A 800 18.15 30.09 29.34
CA VAL A 800 17.58 30.02 30.70
C VAL A 800 16.99 28.64 30.97
N ILE A 801 17.23 28.12 32.18
CA ILE A 801 16.58 26.95 32.75
C ILE A 801 15.64 27.43 33.87
N SER A 802 14.39 26.97 33.86
CA SER A 802 13.33 27.34 34.82
C SER A 802 12.48 26.14 35.19
N GLY A 803 11.61 26.24 36.20
CA GLY A 803 10.67 25.18 36.59
C GLY A 803 11.03 24.45 37.90
N SER A 804 10.30 23.40 38.25
CA SER A 804 10.46 22.70 39.53
C SER A 804 11.42 21.49 39.48
N GLY A 805 11.99 21.18 38.33
CA GLY A 805 12.82 20.00 38.07
C GLY A 805 14.26 20.11 38.54
N ASN A 806 14.99 19.00 38.41
CA ASN A 806 16.39 18.83 38.83
C ASN A 806 17.34 18.82 37.63
N VAL A 807 18.43 19.60 37.72
CA VAL A 807 19.50 19.60 36.73
C VAL A 807 20.58 18.60 37.13
N VAL A 808 20.97 17.70 36.23
CA VAL A 808 22.02 16.70 36.44
C VAL A 808 23.16 16.95 35.48
N LYS A 809 24.36 17.19 36.01
CA LYS A 809 25.61 17.14 35.25
C LYS A 809 26.21 15.74 35.35
N GLN A 810 26.30 15.09 34.20
CA GLN A 810 26.89 13.76 33.98
C GLN A 810 27.95 13.82 32.88
N GLY A 811 28.78 12.79 32.76
CA GLY A 811 29.83 12.69 31.76
C GLY A 811 31.09 13.48 32.14
N GLY A 812 32.24 13.04 31.63
CA GLY A 812 33.55 13.57 32.03
C GLY A 812 33.87 15.00 31.59
N GLY A 813 33.06 15.61 30.70
CA GLY A 813 33.30 16.95 30.17
C GLY A 813 32.98 18.08 31.15
N GLU A 814 33.36 19.31 30.80
CA GLU A 814 32.97 20.53 31.52
C GLU A 814 31.62 21.05 31.00
N LEU A 815 30.70 21.41 31.88
CA LEU A 815 29.48 22.17 31.55
C LEU A 815 29.60 23.58 32.09
N THR A 816 29.50 24.60 31.23
CA THR A 816 29.42 26.00 31.65
C THR A 816 27.96 26.48 31.61
N LEU A 817 27.42 26.91 32.76
CA LEU A 817 26.13 27.60 32.86
C LEU A 817 26.37 29.10 33.07
N SER A 818 25.95 29.91 32.09
CA SER A 818 26.32 31.34 32.05
C SER A 818 25.19 32.32 32.33
N ASN A 819 23.94 31.85 32.37
CA ASN A 819 22.76 32.69 32.62
C ASN A 819 22.19 32.48 34.01
N ASN A 820 21.46 33.48 34.51
CA ASN A 820 20.63 33.33 35.70
C ASN A 820 19.44 32.40 35.42
N ASN A 821 19.36 31.33 36.21
CA ASN A 821 18.37 30.28 36.11
C ASN A 821 17.40 30.35 37.29
N SER A 822 16.15 29.94 37.07
CA SER A 822 15.08 30.02 38.07
C SER A 822 14.50 28.67 38.48
N TYR A 823 15.16 27.57 38.13
CA TYR A 823 14.73 26.24 38.57
C TYR A 823 14.92 26.04 40.07
N SER A 824 14.07 25.22 40.67
CA SER A 824 14.02 25.03 42.13
C SER A 824 14.28 23.60 42.61
N GLY A 825 14.34 22.59 41.72
CA GLY A 825 14.49 21.18 42.13
C GLY A 825 15.90 20.79 42.56
N GLY A 826 16.91 21.61 42.26
CA GLY A 826 18.31 21.41 42.65
C GLY A 826 19.23 21.10 41.47
N THR A 827 20.52 20.97 41.78
CA THR A 827 21.59 20.59 40.85
C THR A 827 22.38 19.42 41.41
N THR A 828 22.47 18.32 40.67
CA THR A 828 23.35 17.19 40.98
C THR A 828 24.55 17.20 40.04
N ILE A 829 25.76 17.15 40.59
CA ILE A 829 27.00 17.03 39.81
C ILE A 829 27.53 15.62 40.04
N ALA A 830 27.17 14.70 39.13
CA ALA A 830 27.55 13.30 39.25
C ALA A 830 28.99 13.06 38.76
N GLU A 831 29.39 13.72 37.66
CA GLU A 831 30.69 13.52 37.00
C GLU A 831 31.18 14.79 36.29
N GLY A 832 32.49 14.88 36.08
CA GLY A 832 33.14 15.98 35.36
C GLY A 832 33.08 17.31 36.12
N THR A 833 33.09 18.41 35.37
CA THR A 833 33.11 19.78 35.93
C THR A 833 31.83 20.52 35.59
N LEU A 834 31.24 21.21 36.57
CA LEU A 834 30.22 22.23 36.37
C LEU A 834 30.80 23.61 36.71
N THR A 835 30.83 24.52 35.74
CA THR A 835 31.28 25.91 35.91
C THR A 835 30.08 26.84 35.85
N ALA A 836 29.87 27.61 36.90
CA ALA A 836 28.81 28.61 37.01
C ALA A 836 29.41 30.01 36.92
N THR A 837 28.97 30.83 35.95
CA THR A 837 29.58 32.17 35.72
C THR A 837 28.66 33.35 36.05
N ALA A 838 27.45 33.08 36.53
CA ALA A 838 26.47 34.07 36.99
C ALA A 838 25.87 33.63 38.33
N GLY A 839 25.55 34.56 39.22
CA GLY A 839 25.12 34.26 40.60
C GLY A 839 23.86 33.38 40.68
N GLY A 840 22.97 33.50 39.69
CA GLY A 840 21.77 32.64 39.56
C GLY A 840 21.96 31.37 38.73
N ALA A 841 23.16 31.03 38.27
CA ALA A 841 23.36 29.94 37.29
C ALA A 841 22.98 28.55 37.81
N LEU A 842 23.01 28.34 39.13
CA LEU A 842 22.72 27.05 39.75
C LEU A 842 21.28 26.89 40.25
N GLY A 843 20.40 27.85 39.91
CA GLY A 843 19.04 27.88 40.42
C GLY A 843 18.98 28.14 41.93
N SER A 844 17.83 27.86 42.52
CA SER A 844 17.55 28.13 43.94
C SER A 844 17.49 26.89 44.83
N GLY A 845 17.63 25.69 44.23
CA GLY A 845 17.55 24.42 44.93
C GLY A 845 18.85 24.01 45.61
N ASN A 846 18.89 22.76 46.08
CA ASN A 846 20.07 22.17 46.70
C ASN A 846 21.12 21.80 45.65
N ILE A 847 22.39 21.87 46.02
CA ILE A 847 23.53 21.44 45.22
C ILE A 847 24.14 20.19 45.86
N ASP A 848 24.11 19.11 45.10
CA ASP A 848 24.65 17.80 45.46
C ASP A 848 25.89 17.51 44.61
N ASN A 849 27.07 17.84 45.13
CA ASN A 849 28.34 17.77 44.40
C ASN A 849 29.10 16.48 44.70
N ARG A 850 29.25 15.61 43.70
CA ARG A 850 30.05 14.38 43.73
C ARG A 850 31.29 14.44 42.82
N ALA A 851 31.54 15.57 42.17
CA ALA A 851 32.67 15.75 41.27
C ALA A 851 33.27 17.15 41.44
N TYR A 852 33.33 17.98 40.40
CA TYR A 852 33.93 19.31 40.47
C TYR A 852 32.91 20.41 40.21
N LEU A 853 32.76 21.34 41.15
CA LEU A 853 31.98 22.56 41.02
C LEU A 853 32.90 23.78 41.03
N LYS A 854 32.85 24.60 39.98
CA LYS A 854 33.56 25.89 39.91
C LYS A 854 32.58 27.05 39.91
N LEU A 855 32.73 27.95 40.87
CA LEU A 855 31.99 29.21 40.97
C LEU A 855 32.90 30.34 40.49
N ASP A 856 32.64 30.87 39.30
CA ASP A 856 33.51 31.83 38.59
C ASP A 856 32.71 33.05 38.15
N ALA A 857 32.22 33.82 39.13
CA ALA A 857 31.37 34.99 38.89
C ALA A 857 32.12 36.06 38.10
N ALA A 858 31.44 36.66 37.12
CA ALA A 858 31.98 37.80 36.37
C ALA A 858 32.18 39.08 37.22
N SER A 859 31.57 39.15 38.41
CA SER A 859 31.69 40.27 39.36
C SER A 859 31.40 39.82 40.79
N ALA A 860 32.14 40.35 41.75
CA ALA A 860 31.94 40.10 43.19
C ALA A 860 30.58 40.60 43.74
N SER A 861 29.87 41.44 42.98
CA SER A 861 28.55 41.95 43.34
C SER A 861 27.40 40.98 43.05
N ASP A 862 27.66 39.84 42.42
CA ASP A 862 26.66 38.84 42.02
C ASP A 862 26.90 37.51 42.75
N PRO A 863 26.48 37.39 44.03
CA PRO A 863 26.73 36.20 44.83
C PRO A 863 25.98 34.97 44.29
N PHE A 864 26.59 33.80 44.42
CA PHE A 864 25.92 32.53 44.18
C PHE A 864 24.99 32.22 45.35
N ILE A 865 23.67 32.23 45.13
CA ILE A 865 22.67 31.99 46.18
C ILE A 865 22.02 30.63 45.96
N VAL A 866 22.23 29.69 46.88
CA VAL A 866 21.70 28.32 46.80
C VAL A 866 21.00 27.92 48.11
N ALA A 867 20.17 26.87 48.07
CA ALA A 867 19.50 26.39 49.29
C ALA A 867 20.50 25.70 50.22
N ASP A 868 21.05 24.54 49.84
CA ASP A 868 22.10 23.84 50.56
C ASP A 868 23.19 23.42 49.58
N LEU A 869 24.45 23.35 50.01
CA LEU A 869 25.57 22.81 49.25
C LEU A 869 26.22 21.67 50.02
N THR A 870 26.17 20.46 49.48
CA THR A 870 26.91 19.29 50.00
C THR A 870 28.02 18.92 49.04
N THR A 871 29.25 18.83 49.56
CA THR A 871 30.41 18.33 48.83
C THR A 871 30.75 16.95 49.37
N HIS A 872 30.60 15.94 48.53
CA HIS A 872 30.87 14.55 48.89
C HIS A 872 32.37 14.24 48.94
N SER A 873 32.73 13.12 49.58
CA SER A 873 34.10 12.61 49.59
C SER A 873 34.67 12.47 48.18
N GLY A 874 35.88 12.98 47.95
CA GLY A 874 36.55 13.02 46.64
C GLY A 874 36.07 14.13 45.70
N ALA A 875 35.04 14.89 46.06
CA ALA A 875 34.54 16.02 45.28
C ALA A 875 35.22 17.34 45.68
N THR A 876 35.22 18.30 44.76
CA THR A 876 35.82 19.62 44.94
C THR A 876 34.80 20.72 44.66
N VAL A 877 34.78 21.74 45.52
CA VAL A 877 34.16 23.04 45.24
C VAL A 877 35.25 24.09 45.14
N GLU A 878 35.26 24.87 44.07
CA GLU A 878 36.15 26.00 43.85
C GLU A 878 35.36 27.30 43.87
N ILE A 879 35.73 28.23 44.76
CA ILE A 879 35.30 29.62 44.76
C ILE A 879 36.37 30.44 44.04
N GLY A 880 36.11 30.82 42.80
CA GLY A 880 37.03 31.58 41.97
C GLY A 880 37.22 33.02 42.45
N ALA A 881 38.25 33.70 41.93
CA ALA A 881 38.64 35.03 42.35
C ALA A 881 37.46 36.02 42.34
N GLY A 882 37.18 36.63 43.49
CA GLY A 882 36.10 37.59 43.63
C GLY A 882 34.68 36.99 43.67
N SER A 883 34.53 35.67 43.55
CA SER A 883 33.24 35.00 43.71
C SER A 883 32.85 34.89 45.18
N THR A 884 31.54 34.91 45.47
CA THR A 884 31.03 34.67 46.82
C THR A 884 29.85 33.70 46.81
N LEU A 885 29.75 32.87 47.84
CA LEU A 885 28.69 31.87 48.02
C LEU A 885 27.79 32.23 49.22
N GLN A 886 26.48 32.12 49.03
CA GLN A 886 25.47 32.20 50.07
C GLN A 886 24.62 30.93 50.09
N ALA A 887 24.54 30.26 51.24
CA ALA A 887 23.77 29.03 51.41
C ALA A 887 22.97 29.01 52.73
N ASN A 888 21.92 28.19 52.85
CA ASN A 888 21.38 27.85 54.16
C ASN A 888 22.32 26.89 54.89
N THR A 889 22.79 25.85 54.20
CA THR A 889 23.73 24.88 54.78
C THR A 889 24.91 24.65 53.85
N LEU A 890 26.13 24.79 54.36
CA LEU A 890 27.35 24.30 53.73
C LEU A 890 27.78 23.02 54.43
N THR A 891 27.96 21.93 53.69
CA THR A 891 28.49 20.66 54.22
C THR A 891 29.67 20.22 53.37
N GLN A 892 30.84 20.12 54.00
CA GLN A 892 32.00 19.39 53.50
C GLN A 892 32.05 18.04 54.21
N GLN A 893 32.21 16.95 53.44
CA GLN A 893 32.38 15.59 53.99
C GLN A 893 33.86 15.24 54.10
N ASP A 894 34.19 14.25 54.94
CA ASP A 894 35.51 13.62 54.96
C ASP A 894 36.03 13.30 53.55
N GLY A 895 37.27 13.69 53.28
CA GLY A 895 37.93 13.55 51.98
C GLY A 895 37.42 14.47 50.86
N SER A 896 36.54 15.44 51.15
CA SER A 896 36.18 16.50 50.18
C SER A 896 37.22 17.63 50.15
N THR A 897 37.14 18.51 49.15
CA THR A 897 38.04 19.67 49.02
C THR A 897 37.27 20.96 48.76
N LEU A 898 37.51 21.98 49.58
CA LEU A 898 37.10 23.35 49.30
C LEU A 898 38.32 24.15 48.83
N THR A 899 38.25 24.73 47.63
CA THR A 899 39.24 25.67 47.11
C THR A 899 38.67 27.09 47.10
N ALA A 900 39.42 28.07 47.59
CA ALA A 900 39.01 29.46 47.59
C ALA A 900 40.13 30.37 47.08
N ASP A 901 39.84 31.19 46.07
CA ASP A 901 40.71 32.24 45.57
C ASP A 901 40.29 33.60 46.15
N LEU A 902 41.12 34.10 47.06
CA LEU A 902 40.90 35.31 47.84
C LEU A 902 41.63 36.53 47.24
N THR A 903 42.25 36.41 46.07
CA THR A 903 43.06 37.48 45.45
C THR A 903 42.26 38.74 45.11
N ALA A 904 40.93 38.62 45.02
CA ALA A 904 40.02 39.72 44.66
C ALA A 904 38.84 39.91 45.63
N THR A 905 38.87 39.33 46.83
CA THR A 905 37.76 39.37 47.81
C THR A 905 37.99 40.42 48.91
N SER A 906 36.97 41.21 49.25
CA SER A 906 37.02 42.23 50.33
C SER A 906 36.23 41.83 51.59
N GLY A 907 35.81 40.57 51.71
CA GLY A 907 34.98 40.03 52.78
C GLY A 907 34.92 38.50 52.70
N PRO A 908 34.09 37.82 53.52
CA PRO A 908 34.05 36.36 53.52
C PRO A 908 33.58 35.83 52.17
N ALA A 909 34.34 34.87 51.64
CA ALA A 909 34.01 34.20 50.39
C ALA A 909 32.74 33.36 50.51
N ILE A 910 32.40 32.92 51.73
CA ILE A 910 31.23 32.08 52.00
C ILE A 910 30.43 32.66 53.17
N ARG A 911 29.11 32.74 52.99
CA ARG A 911 28.14 33.03 54.04
C ARG A 911 27.12 31.90 54.12
N ALA A 912 26.92 31.28 55.28
CA ALA A 912 25.93 30.22 55.40
C ALA A 912 25.24 30.16 56.78
N LYS A 913 23.97 29.80 56.84
CA LYS A 913 23.27 29.73 58.15
C LYS A 913 23.82 28.61 59.04
N ASN A 914 24.12 27.46 58.45
CA ASN A 914 24.72 26.30 59.09
C ASN A 914 25.96 25.87 58.30
N VAL A 915 27.02 25.50 59.00
CA VAL A 915 28.27 25.05 58.40
C VAL A 915 28.76 23.78 59.10
N ASN A 916 29.05 22.77 58.29
CA ASN A 916 29.66 21.51 58.69
C ASN A 916 30.96 21.34 57.90
N LEU A 917 32.10 21.38 58.58
CA LEU A 917 33.43 21.30 58.00
C LEU A 917 34.09 19.95 58.30
N ASP A 918 34.78 19.45 57.27
CA ASP A 918 35.56 18.22 57.22
C ASP A 918 36.45 18.31 55.96
N GLY A 919 37.35 17.35 55.71
CA GLY A 919 38.17 17.30 54.50
C GLY A 919 39.20 18.44 54.40
N THR A 920 39.59 18.84 53.19
CA THR A 920 40.73 19.75 52.97
C THR A 920 40.31 21.14 52.47
N LEU A 921 40.97 22.18 52.99
CA LEU A 921 40.85 23.56 52.52
C LEU A 921 42.09 23.97 51.72
N ASN A 922 41.90 24.41 50.48
CA ASN A 922 42.95 24.99 49.63
C ASN A 922 42.66 26.48 49.42
N VAL A 923 43.62 27.34 49.72
CA VAL A 923 43.44 28.79 49.56
C VAL A 923 44.50 29.35 48.62
N ALA A 924 44.06 30.00 47.55
CA ALA A 924 44.90 30.94 46.81
C ALA A 924 44.70 32.32 47.43
N SER A 925 45.68 32.81 48.17
CA SER A 925 45.62 34.11 48.84
C SER A 925 46.44 35.16 48.07
N PRO A 926 46.07 36.44 48.05
CA PRO A 926 46.99 37.47 47.59
C PRO A 926 48.25 37.42 48.45
N ALA A 927 49.42 37.53 47.83
CA ALA A 927 50.65 37.76 48.58
C ALA A 927 50.44 38.99 49.47
N SER A 928 50.76 38.88 50.78
CA SER A 928 50.75 40.03 51.70
C SER A 928 51.42 41.23 51.01
N GLN A 929 50.65 42.30 50.76
CA GLN A 929 51.09 43.42 49.93
C GLN A 929 51.97 44.43 50.69
N GLU A 930 52.27 44.20 51.98
CA GLU A 930 53.16 45.05 52.79
C GLU A 930 54.17 44.18 53.57
N PRO A 931 55.43 44.64 53.79
CA PRO A 931 56.40 43.88 54.58
C PRO A 931 55.92 43.74 56.04
N ILE A 932 55.70 42.52 56.51
CA ILE A 932 55.36 42.25 57.93
C ILE A 932 56.61 42.49 58.78
N ARG A 933 56.57 43.47 59.69
CA ARG A 933 57.74 43.90 60.50
C ARG A 933 57.55 43.63 62.00
N SER A 934 56.35 43.33 62.44
CA SER A 934 56.02 43.01 63.82
C SER A 934 54.92 41.96 63.92
N THR A 935 54.82 41.26 65.05
CA THR A 935 53.64 40.43 65.36
C THR A 935 52.34 41.23 65.46
N ASP A 936 52.42 42.56 65.61
CA ASP A 936 51.24 43.44 65.60
C ASP A 936 50.72 43.70 64.17
N ASP A 937 51.52 43.42 63.14
CA ASP A 937 51.17 43.60 61.73
C ASP A 937 50.43 42.37 61.16
N LEU A 938 50.33 41.27 61.93
CA LEU A 938 49.68 40.03 61.52
C LEU A 938 48.17 40.24 61.36
N ILE A 939 47.63 39.77 60.24
CA ILE A 939 46.22 39.98 59.89
C ILE A 939 45.37 38.70 60.02
N SER A 940 44.07 38.89 60.16
CA SER A 940 43.05 37.84 60.13
C SER A 940 42.02 38.15 59.04
N LEU A 941 41.68 37.14 58.24
CA LEU A 941 40.70 37.22 57.17
C LEU A 941 39.60 36.18 57.38
N ALA A 942 38.36 36.62 57.57
CA ALA A 942 37.22 35.73 57.60
C ALA A 942 37.01 35.08 56.21
N LEU A 943 37.11 33.75 56.14
CA LEU A 943 36.80 32.98 54.92
C LEU A 943 35.32 32.61 54.88
N ILE A 944 34.81 32.09 56.00
CA ILE A 944 33.42 31.63 56.16
C ILE A 944 32.77 32.40 57.30
N GLU A 945 31.58 32.95 57.05
CA GLU A 945 30.72 33.54 58.08
C GLU A 945 29.45 32.68 58.23
N SER A 946 29.07 32.39 59.47
CA SER A 946 27.88 31.60 59.79
C SER A 946 26.96 32.22 60.82
N ASP A 947 25.65 32.07 60.62
CA ASP A 947 24.63 32.51 61.59
C ASP A 947 24.62 31.64 62.86
N ASN A 948 24.93 30.35 62.71
CA ASN A 948 25.03 29.38 63.80
C ASN A 948 26.48 28.93 64.01
N ALA A 949 26.74 28.21 65.13
CA ALA A 949 28.06 27.66 65.40
C ALA A 949 28.47 26.65 64.30
N ILE A 950 29.68 26.83 63.77
CA ILE A 950 30.35 25.95 62.83
C ILE A 950 30.68 24.63 63.54
N SER A 951 30.21 23.53 62.95
CA SER A 951 30.44 22.18 63.42
C SER A 951 31.60 21.53 62.66
N GLY A 952 32.52 20.88 63.36
CA GLY A 952 33.73 20.30 62.76
C GLY A 952 34.83 21.33 62.48
N ASP A 953 35.85 20.89 61.76
CA ASP A 953 36.99 21.66 61.26
C ASP A 953 37.51 20.97 59.98
N PHE A 954 38.33 21.64 59.17
CA PHE A 954 39.03 20.97 58.07
C PHE A 954 40.13 20.06 58.64
N ASP A 955 40.34 18.89 58.03
CA ASP A 955 41.44 17.96 58.35
C ASP A 955 42.81 18.54 57.99
N GLY A 956 42.86 19.46 57.03
CA GLY A 956 44.10 20.07 56.57
C GLY A 956 43.86 21.34 55.76
N ILE A 957 44.83 22.25 55.82
CA ILE A 957 44.85 23.49 55.04
C ILE A 957 46.09 23.55 54.16
N THR A 958 45.92 24.00 52.91
CA THR A 958 47.01 24.32 51.99
C THR A 958 46.87 25.76 51.53
N ILE A 959 47.96 26.53 51.58
CA ILE A 959 48.00 27.92 51.10
C ILE A 959 48.89 27.99 49.86
N ASN A 960 48.28 28.24 48.71
CA ASN A 960 48.97 28.39 47.43
C ASN A 960 49.47 29.83 47.27
N GLY A 961 50.79 30.05 47.40
CA GLY A 961 51.45 31.36 47.30
C GLY A 961 52.84 31.38 47.98
N ASN A 962 53.50 32.53 48.05
CA ASN A 962 54.83 32.69 48.71
C ASN A 962 54.82 32.39 50.23
N ALA A 963 53.64 32.21 50.83
CA ALA A 963 53.47 31.79 52.22
C ALA A 963 53.89 30.33 52.47
N MET A 964 54.22 29.57 51.43
CA MET A 964 54.65 28.16 51.51
C MET A 964 56.19 28.02 51.52
N ASN A 965 56.91 28.98 52.11
CA ASN A 965 58.33 28.81 52.38
C ASN A 965 58.50 28.07 53.72
N PRO A 966 58.99 26.82 53.76
CA PRO A 966 59.22 26.09 55.02
C PRO A 966 60.29 26.74 55.91
N ASP A 967 61.08 27.68 55.38
CA ASP A 967 62.02 28.50 56.15
C ASP A 967 61.40 29.83 56.63
N ALA A 968 60.11 30.09 56.33
CA ALA A 968 59.40 31.26 56.82
C ALA A 968 58.99 31.08 58.28
N PHE A 969 59.08 32.15 59.06
CA PHE A 969 58.69 32.14 60.48
C PHE A 969 57.24 32.63 60.71
N ILE A 970 56.54 33.02 59.65
CA ILE A 970 55.12 33.38 59.63
C ILE A 970 54.39 32.37 58.74
N THR A 971 53.24 31.90 59.21
CA THR A 971 52.34 30.99 58.50
C THR A 971 50.90 31.46 58.61
N VAL A 972 49.99 30.81 57.89
CA VAL A 972 48.55 31.01 58.02
C VAL A 972 47.94 29.75 58.62
N VAL A 973 47.07 29.95 59.61
CA VAL A 973 46.26 28.90 60.22
C VAL A 973 44.79 29.13 59.94
N GLY A 974 44.04 28.04 59.75
CA GLY A 974 42.59 28.04 59.80
C GLY A 974 42.13 27.84 61.24
N GLN A 975 41.29 28.75 61.74
CA GLN A 975 40.73 28.64 63.07
C GLN A 975 39.33 29.25 63.16
N LYS A 976 38.51 28.71 64.06
CA LYS A 976 37.21 29.29 64.39
C LYS A 976 37.38 30.47 65.33
N ASN A 977 36.55 31.50 65.17
CA ASN A 977 36.49 32.60 66.13
C ASN A 977 35.94 32.14 67.49
N VAL A 978 35.97 33.03 68.50
CA VAL A 978 35.56 32.71 69.88
C VAL A 978 34.11 32.21 70.04
N ASN A 979 33.24 32.50 69.07
CA ASN A 979 31.82 32.13 69.11
C ASN A 979 31.50 31.00 68.11
N ASP A 980 32.51 30.41 67.46
CA ASP A 980 32.36 29.45 66.37
C ASP A 980 31.50 29.95 65.18
N THR A 981 31.32 31.25 64.99
CA THR A 981 30.49 31.82 63.91
C THR A 981 31.29 32.28 62.69
N HIS A 982 32.62 32.29 62.79
CA HIS A 982 33.50 32.60 61.67
C HIS A 982 34.61 31.55 61.59
N TYR A 983 34.97 31.15 60.36
CA TYR A 983 36.19 30.44 60.07
C TYR A 983 37.18 31.44 59.47
N ASP A 984 38.21 31.77 60.25
CA ASP A 984 39.18 32.79 59.94
C ASP A 984 40.50 32.16 59.49
N LEU A 985 41.11 32.77 58.47
CA LEU A 985 42.48 32.54 58.07
C LEU A 985 43.35 33.58 58.78
N VAL A 986 44.17 33.12 59.71
CA VAL A 986 44.93 34.00 60.61
C VAL A 986 46.42 33.84 60.35
N GLU A 987 47.10 34.94 60.07
CA GLU A 987 48.56 34.97 60.06
C GLU A 987 49.08 34.83 61.49
N THR A 988 50.00 33.89 61.69
CA THR A 988 50.59 33.61 63.01
C THR A 988 52.07 33.24 62.86
N LEU A 989 52.79 33.26 63.98
CA LEU A 989 54.13 32.71 64.01
C LEU A 989 54.06 31.20 63.83
N THR A 990 54.99 30.65 63.05
CA THR A 990 55.22 29.19 62.96
C THR A 990 55.41 28.54 64.32
N TRP A 991 55.89 29.29 65.31
CA TRP A 991 55.93 28.87 66.72
C TRP A 991 54.60 28.28 67.22
N TYR A 992 53.47 28.78 66.72
CA TYR A 992 52.12 28.43 67.15
C TYR A 992 51.32 27.60 66.13
N ALA A 993 51.93 27.17 65.03
CA ALA A 993 51.22 26.54 63.92
C ALA A 993 50.38 25.33 64.35
N ASP A 994 50.99 24.36 65.04
CA ASP A 994 50.38 23.08 65.46
C ASP A 994 49.22 23.23 66.48
N ARG A 995 48.97 24.43 67.02
CA ARG A 995 47.80 24.68 67.88
C ARG A 995 46.49 24.71 67.09
N TYR A 996 46.59 24.95 65.80
CA TYR A 996 45.49 25.16 64.88
C TYR A 996 45.74 24.37 63.61
N ASN A 997 44.81 24.41 62.67
CA ASN A 997 45.02 23.75 61.38
C ASN A 997 45.94 24.63 60.53
N ALA A 998 47.21 24.25 60.38
CA ALA A 998 48.26 25.06 59.76
C ALA A 998 48.74 24.52 58.42
N ALA A 999 49.22 25.41 57.56
CA ALA A 999 49.79 25.03 56.27
C ALA A 999 51.20 24.42 56.37
N ILE A 1000 51.92 24.70 57.45
CA ILE A 1000 53.25 24.17 57.76
C ILE A 1000 53.33 23.82 59.24
N ASP A 1001 54.12 22.79 59.56
CA ASP A 1001 54.35 22.34 60.94
C ASP A 1001 55.07 23.42 61.79
N ALA A 1002 54.85 23.39 63.10
CA ALA A 1002 55.44 24.37 64.00
C ALA A 1002 56.98 24.28 64.10
N HIS A 1003 57.66 25.43 64.16
CA HIS A 1003 59.09 25.52 64.45
C HIS A 1003 59.49 26.84 65.11
N GLY A 1004 60.61 26.84 65.83
CA GLY A 1004 61.15 28.01 66.53
C GLY A 1004 62.22 28.80 65.77
N THR A 1005 62.36 28.60 64.45
CA THR A 1005 63.38 29.25 63.63
C THR A 1005 62.87 30.59 63.06
N PHE A 1006 63.64 31.66 63.27
CA PHE A 1006 63.46 32.98 62.68
C PHE A 1006 64.61 33.25 61.71
N ASN A 1007 64.34 33.20 60.42
CA ASN A 1007 65.30 33.48 59.35
C ASN A 1007 65.03 34.86 58.73
N LEU A 1008 65.92 35.82 58.95
CA LEU A 1008 65.87 37.16 58.36
C LEU A 1008 67.07 37.31 57.42
N ALA A 1009 66.88 36.97 56.15
CA ALA A 1009 67.98 36.76 55.22
C ALA A 1009 68.76 38.04 54.89
N ASP A 1010 68.05 39.16 54.65
CA ASP A 1010 68.67 40.42 54.25
C ASP A 1010 69.14 41.22 55.47
N ALA A 1011 70.32 41.85 55.38
CA ALA A 1011 70.91 42.59 56.51
C ALA A 1011 70.08 43.80 56.95
N ASP A 1012 69.26 44.35 56.05
CA ASP A 1012 68.35 45.46 56.32
C ASP A 1012 66.98 45.00 56.88
N ASP A 1013 66.73 43.68 56.93
CA ASP A 1013 65.49 43.14 57.50
C ASP A 1013 65.49 43.30 59.02
N SER A 1014 64.35 43.71 59.56
CA SER A 1014 64.11 43.76 61.00
C SER A 1014 62.70 43.28 61.30
N PHE A 1015 62.57 42.34 62.25
CA PHE A 1015 61.28 41.85 62.72
C PHE A 1015 61.17 41.95 64.24
N THR A 1016 60.04 42.44 64.73
CA THR A 1016 59.77 42.63 66.16
C THR A 1016 58.74 41.64 66.68
N VAL A 1017 59.08 40.87 67.70
CA VAL A 1017 58.17 39.94 68.37
C VAL A 1017 57.65 40.61 69.64
N ASN A 1018 56.39 41.07 69.58
CA ASN A 1018 55.66 41.67 70.70
C ASN A 1018 54.77 40.66 71.44
N THR A 1019 54.54 39.48 70.85
CA THR A 1019 53.84 38.39 71.52
C THR A 1019 54.79 37.58 72.40
N VAL A 1020 54.30 37.08 73.54
CA VAL A 1020 55.06 36.16 74.40
C VAL A 1020 55.26 34.87 73.61
N LEU A 1021 56.48 34.35 73.57
CA LEU A 1021 56.86 33.02 73.10
C LEU A 1021 56.92 32.07 74.30
N GLU A 1022 56.02 31.09 74.33
CA GLU A 1022 55.91 30.10 75.40
C GLU A 1022 56.25 28.69 74.92
N ASN A 1023 56.40 27.74 75.84
CA ASN A 1023 56.54 26.34 75.45
C ASN A 1023 55.27 25.85 74.72
N VAL A 1024 55.48 25.19 73.58
CA VAL A 1024 54.43 24.50 72.83
C VAL A 1024 54.73 23.01 72.76
N ASP A 1025 53.78 22.23 72.22
CA ASP A 1025 53.96 20.79 72.05
C ASP A 1025 55.10 20.51 71.06
N ALA A 1026 55.90 19.48 71.36
CA ALA A 1026 56.97 19.04 70.49
C ALA A 1026 56.41 18.26 69.30
N ASN A 1027 56.99 18.47 68.11
CA ASN A 1027 56.70 17.68 66.92
C ASN A 1027 57.95 16.92 66.45
N SER A 1028 57.85 16.23 65.32
CA SER A 1028 58.94 15.36 64.83
C SER A 1028 60.23 16.10 64.45
N GLY A 1029 60.15 17.42 64.20
CA GLY A 1029 61.25 18.27 63.76
C GLY A 1029 61.72 19.32 64.77
N TRP A 1030 60.91 19.65 65.79
CA TRP A 1030 61.20 20.70 66.77
C TRP A 1030 60.70 20.34 68.17
N ASN A 1031 61.47 20.70 69.20
CA ASN A 1031 61.16 20.36 70.58
C ASN A 1031 60.08 21.24 71.25
N GLY A 1032 59.49 22.16 70.50
CA GLY A 1032 58.45 23.09 70.98
C GLY A 1032 58.95 24.19 71.92
N GLN A 1033 60.26 24.29 72.13
CA GLN A 1033 60.81 25.06 73.27
C GLN A 1033 62.02 25.93 72.91
N SER A 1034 62.71 25.66 71.79
CA SER A 1034 63.98 26.32 71.45
C SER A 1034 63.82 27.34 70.32
N LEU A 1035 64.45 28.51 70.47
CA LEU A 1035 64.48 29.58 69.46
C LEU A 1035 65.78 29.53 68.68
N THR A 1036 65.71 29.63 67.35
CA THR A 1036 66.89 29.77 66.48
C THR A 1036 66.77 31.04 65.64
N LYS A 1037 67.70 31.98 65.79
CA LYS A 1037 67.86 33.14 64.90
C LYS A 1037 68.94 32.86 63.85
N THR A 1038 68.62 33.05 62.59
CA THR A 1038 69.56 32.93 61.45
C THR A 1038 69.31 34.03 60.40
N GLY A 1039 70.14 34.10 59.36
CA GLY A 1039 70.15 35.17 58.36
C GLY A 1039 70.75 36.48 58.87
N ALA A 1040 71.15 37.38 57.96
CA ALA A 1040 71.94 38.57 58.29
C ALA A 1040 71.16 39.69 59.02
N GLY A 1041 69.82 39.68 58.98
CA GLY A 1041 68.95 40.71 59.56
C GLY A 1041 68.82 40.68 61.08
N THR A 1042 67.94 41.54 61.61
CA THR A 1042 67.77 41.80 63.05
C THR A 1042 66.43 41.28 63.58
N LEU A 1043 66.45 40.34 64.54
CA LEU A 1043 65.25 39.94 65.28
C LEU A 1043 65.19 40.70 66.60
N ILE A 1044 64.06 41.32 66.91
CA ILE A 1044 63.86 42.10 68.14
C ILE A 1044 62.81 41.39 69.00
N LEU A 1045 63.14 41.06 70.24
CA LEU A 1045 62.24 40.42 71.19
C LEU A 1045 61.86 41.44 72.29
N ASN A 1046 60.58 41.79 72.34
CA ASN A 1046 60.03 42.77 73.29
C ASN A 1046 59.26 42.12 74.44
N ALA A 1047 58.65 40.97 74.20
CA ALA A 1047 57.84 40.28 75.18
C ALA A 1047 58.66 39.56 76.26
N GLU A 1048 58.05 39.35 77.42
CA GLU A 1048 58.55 38.46 78.48
C GLU A 1048 58.33 37.00 78.05
N ASN A 1049 59.28 36.44 77.32
CA ASN A 1049 59.19 35.10 76.78
C ASN A 1049 59.35 34.05 77.89
N THR A 1050 58.61 32.94 77.81
CA THR A 1050 58.57 31.90 78.85
C THR A 1050 59.07 30.54 78.35
N TYR A 1051 59.54 30.46 77.10
CA TYR A 1051 60.13 29.23 76.59
C TYR A 1051 61.36 28.80 77.40
N THR A 1052 61.51 27.48 77.57
CA THR A 1052 62.57 26.89 78.42
C THR A 1052 63.70 26.26 77.64
N GLY A 1053 63.55 26.11 76.32
CA GLY A 1053 64.63 25.65 75.44
C GLY A 1053 65.68 26.72 75.22
N GLY A 1054 66.82 26.33 74.66
CA GLY A 1054 67.91 27.26 74.40
C GLY A 1054 67.61 28.24 73.26
N THR A 1055 68.26 29.40 73.30
CA THR A 1055 68.27 30.37 72.20
C THR A 1055 69.56 30.22 71.42
N THR A 1056 69.50 29.94 70.13
CA THR A 1056 70.67 29.86 69.25
C THR A 1056 70.67 31.03 68.28
N ILE A 1057 71.72 31.84 68.28
CA ILE A 1057 71.94 32.92 67.31
C ILE A 1057 73.04 32.45 66.37
N SER A 1058 72.65 32.01 65.18
CA SER A 1058 73.59 31.49 64.18
C SER A 1058 74.18 32.61 63.35
N GLU A 1059 73.37 33.61 62.96
CA GLU A 1059 73.74 34.73 62.08
C GLU A 1059 72.90 35.98 62.40
N GLY A 1060 73.42 37.16 62.02
CA GLY A 1060 72.76 38.46 62.18
C GLY A 1060 72.72 38.97 63.63
N THR A 1061 71.70 39.76 63.95
CA THR A 1061 71.53 40.37 65.28
C THR A 1061 70.24 39.89 65.96
N LEU A 1062 70.32 39.51 67.23
CA LEU A 1062 69.17 39.34 68.11
C LEU A 1062 69.16 40.45 69.16
N VAL A 1063 68.15 41.30 69.17
CA VAL A 1063 67.96 42.36 70.16
C VAL A 1063 66.94 41.90 71.20
N ALA A 1064 67.32 41.93 72.48
CA ALA A 1064 66.42 41.70 73.61
C ALA A 1064 66.19 43.03 74.35
N ASN A 1065 64.95 43.53 74.30
CA ASN A 1065 64.56 44.79 74.95
C ASN A 1065 64.10 44.61 76.41
N ASN A 1066 63.99 43.36 76.88
CA ASN A 1066 63.76 43.00 78.27
C ASN A 1066 64.70 41.86 78.71
N VAL A 1067 65.02 41.74 80.01
CA VAL A 1067 65.93 40.68 80.51
C VAL A 1067 65.28 39.29 80.39
N GLU A 1068 63.96 39.18 80.51
CA GLU A 1068 63.23 37.93 80.29
C GLU A 1068 62.92 37.65 78.79
N ALA A 1069 63.36 38.49 77.85
CA ALA A 1069 63.04 38.31 76.43
C ALA A 1069 63.69 37.06 75.80
N LEU A 1070 64.64 36.40 76.47
CA LEU A 1070 65.31 35.19 75.98
C LEU A 1070 64.87 33.91 76.69
N GLY A 1071 63.73 33.95 77.40
CA GLY A 1071 63.26 32.80 78.16
C GLY A 1071 64.23 32.42 79.27
N THR A 1072 64.17 31.17 79.73
CA THR A 1072 65.02 30.65 80.83
C THR A 1072 66.16 29.74 80.35
N GLY A 1073 66.22 29.44 79.06
CA GLY A 1073 67.24 28.58 78.47
C GLY A 1073 68.56 29.30 78.18
N ASN A 1074 69.65 28.53 78.05
CA ASN A 1074 70.96 29.10 77.73
C ASN A 1074 70.99 29.68 76.31
N VAL A 1075 71.85 30.69 76.11
CA VAL A 1075 72.07 31.32 74.82
C VAL A 1075 73.35 30.80 74.18
N THR A 1076 73.26 30.29 72.96
CA THR A 1076 74.40 29.99 72.09
C THR A 1076 74.48 31.09 71.04
N ASP A 1077 75.33 32.08 71.29
CA ASP A 1077 75.56 33.23 70.42
C ASP A 1077 76.80 33.02 69.54
N ASN A 1078 76.59 32.90 68.23
CA ASN A 1078 77.65 32.82 67.22
C ASN A 1078 77.70 34.07 66.31
N ALA A 1079 76.88 35.10 66.59
CA ALA A 1079 76.79 36.32 65.79
C ALA A 1079 76.74 37.56 66.70
N THR A 1080 75.62 38.27 66.79
CA THR A 1080 75.45 39.42 67.68
C THR A 1080 74.23 39.25 68.57
N LEU A 1081 74.44 39.21 69.89
CA LEU A 1081 73.39 39.37 70.89
C LEU A 1081 73.40 40.80 71.45
N GLU A 1082 72.37 41.58 71.17
CA GLU A 1082 72.20 42.92 71.72
C GLU A 1082 71.19 42.93 72.89
N LEU A 1083 71.66 43.30 74.08
CA LEU A 1083 70.85 43.45 75.28
C LEU A 1083 70.50 44.94 75.47
N ASN A 1084 69.42 45.38 74.84
CA ASN A 1084 68.91 46.74 74.93
C ASN A 1084 67.96 46.90 76.13
N THR A 1085 68.45 46.51 77.33
CA THR A 1085 67.63 46.46 78.54
C THR A 1085 68.46 46.68 79.81
N GLY A 1086 67.82 46.60 80.98
CA GLY A 1086 68.47 46.57 82.29
C GLY A 1086 67.73 45.63 83.24
N GLY A 1087 68.40 45.18 84.30
CA GLY A 1087 67.95 44.08 85.18
C GLY A 1087 69.05 43.04 85.38
N ASP A 1088 68.71 41.88 85.96
CA ASP A 1088 69.64 40.76 86.13
C ASP A 1088 69.40 39.74 85.01
N PHE A 1089 70.45 39.37 84.28
CA PHE A 1089 70.42 38.39 83.20
C PHE A 1089 71.32 37.21 83.57
N ASP A 1090 70.69 36.08 83.90
CA ASP A 1090 71.29 34.89 84.51
C ASP A 1090 71.48 33.72 83.54
N ASN A 1091 70.88 33.77 82.34
CA ASN A 1091 71.09 32.78 81.30
C ASN A 1091 72.58 32.70 80.93
N ALA A 1092 73.12 31.48 80.80
CA ALA A 1092 74.50 31.29 80.35
C ALA A 1092 74.62 31.58 78.85
N ILE A 1093 75.58 32.43 78.47
CA ILE A 1093 75.89 32.80 77.08
C ILE A 1093 77.18 32.08 76.66
N SER A 1094 77.14 31.36 75.54
CA SER A 1094 78.27 30.62 74.95
C SER A 1094 78.37 30.87 73.45
N GLY A 1095 79.47 30.49 72.79
CA GLY A 1095 79.64 30.59 71.33
C GLY A 1095 80.65 31.64 70.87
N SER A 1096 80.77 31.86 69.56
CA SER A 1096 81.79 32.75 68.98
C SER A 1096 81.37 34.22 68.84
N GLY A 1097 80.11 34.56 69.14
CA GLY A 1097 79.49 35.85 68.89
C GLY A 1097 79.86 36.95 69.88
N GLN A 1098 79.38 38.15 69.55
CA GLN A 1098 79.56 39.40 70.30
C GLN A 1098 78.31 39.74 71.11
N VAL A 1099 78.51 40.07 72.39
CA VAL A 1099 77.45 40.63 73.24
C VAL A 1099 77.51 42.16 73.23
N VAL A 1100 76.43 42.83 72.87
CA VAL A 1100 76.32 44.29 72.85
C VAL A 1100 75.36 44.76 73.94
N LYS A 1101 75.79 45.68 74.80
CA LYS A 1101 74.94 46.38 75.77
C LYS A 1101 74.65 47.80 75.28
N SER A 1102 73.43 48.05 74.81
CA SER A 1102 73.06 49.33 74.16
C SER A 1102 72.03 50.17 74.93
N GLY A 1103 71.21 49.56 75.79
CA GLY A 1103 70.18 50.27 76.56
C GLY A 1103 70.75 51.24 77.61
N ASP A 1104 69.99 52.25 78.02
CA ASP A 1104 70.43 53.28 78.97
C ASP A 1104 70.47 52.83 80.44
N LYS A 1105 69.75 51.73 80.78
CA LYS A 1105 69.67 51.15 82.13
C LYS A 1105 70.88 50.30 82.51
N THR A 1106 70.99 49.97 83.80
CA THR A 1106 71.99 49.03 84.34
C THR A 1106 71.58 47.58 84.07
N LEU A 1107 72.46 46.77 83.47
CA LEU A 1107 72.30 45.33 83.28
C LEU A 1107 73.35 44.59 84.10
N THR A 1108 72.94 43.58 84.87
CA THR A 1108 73.83 42.64 85.56
C THR A 1108 73.92 41.34 84.77
N LEU A 1109 75.10 40.99 84.27
CA LEU A 1109 75.38 39.65 83.74
C LEU A 1109 75.83 38.74 84.89
N SER A 1110 75.01 37.75 85.20
CA SER A 1110 75.25 36.80 86.30
C SER A 1110 75.40 35.34 85.85
N GLY A 1111 75.05 35.04 84.60
CA GLY A 1111 75.20 33.72 83.99
C GLY A 1111 76.66 33.26 83.82
N ALA A 1112 76.86 31.94 83.69
CA ALA A 1112 78.16 31.32 83.46
C ALA A 1112 78.57 31.44 81.98
N ASN A 1113 79.16 32.58 81.63
CA ASN A 1113 79.39 32.96 80.24
C ASN A 1113 80.73 32.45 79.69
N SER A 1114 80.74 31.97 78.44
CA SER A 1114 81.91 31.37 77.76
C SER A 1114 82.07 31.84 76.31
N TYR A 1115 81.36 32.90 75.90
CA TYR A 1115 81.46 33.45 74.55
C TYR A 1115 82.82 34.12 74.28
N THR A 1116 83.25 34.13 73.01
CA THR A 1116 84.60 34.57 72.62
C THR A 1116 84.65 35.84 71.76
N GLY A 1117 83.53 36.33 71.21
CA GLY A 1117 83.52 37.48 70.29
C GLY A 1117 83.64 38.86 70.95
N GLY A 1118 83.67 38.90 72.29
CA GLY A 1118 83.84 40.13 73.08
C GLY A 1118 82.53 40.78 73.51
N THR A 1119 82.64 41.80 74.35
CA THR A 1119 81.51 42.56 74.89
C THR A 1119 81.65 44.03 74.53
N THR A 1120 80.70 44.61 73.81
CA THR A 1120 80.69 46.04 73.50
C THR A 1120 79.63 46.75 74.33
N ILE A 1121 80.01 47.82 75.04
CA ILE A 1121 79.09 48.63 75.84
C ILE A 1121 78.85 49.95 75.10
N SER A 1122 77.79 49.99 74.30
CA SER A 1122 77.41 51.16 73.50
C SER A 1122 76.43 52.11 74.23
N GLY A 1123 75.86 51.69 75.37
CA GLY A 1123 75.01 52.52 76.22
C GLY A 1123 74.78 51.95 77.64
N GLY A 1124 74.40 52.82 78.59
CA GLY A 1124 74.04 52.44 79.96
C GLY A 1124 75.20 51.96 80.84
N THR A 1125 74.92 51.02 81.75
CA THR A 1125 75.92 50.43 82.68
C THR A 1125 75.85 48.90 82.64
N LEU A 1126 76.99 48.23 82.49
CA LEU A 1126 77.11 46.76 82.59
C LEU A 1126 77.79 46.38 83.90
N VAL A 1127 77.16 45.49 84.67
CA VAL A 1127 77.69 44.94 85.91
C VAL A 1127 77.93 43.44 85.69
N ALA A 1128 79.15 42.98 85.88
CA ALA A 1128 79.49 41.56 85.84
C ALA A 1128 79.61 41.04 87.28
N THR A 1129 78.93 39.94 87.63
CA THR A 1129 79.00 39.39 89.00
C THR A 1129 80.36 38.75 89.31
N ASN A 1130 81.12 38.38 88.28
CA ASN A 1130 82.51 37.95 88.32
C ASN A 1130 83.19 38.22 86.96
N VAL A 1131 84.50 38.03 86.85
CA VAL A 1131 85.25 38.32 85.60
C VAL A 1131 84.85 37.40 84.44
N GLU A 1132 84.42 36.16 84.72
CA GLU A 1132 84.03 35.18 83.71
C GLU A 1132 82.65 35.50 83.09
N ALA A 1133 81.81 36.29 83.78
CA ALA A 1133 80.51 36.73 83.27
C ALA A 1133 80.60 37.66 82.03
N LEU A 1134 81.78 38.15 81.65
CA LEU A 1134 82.01 38.94 80.43
C LEU A 1134 82.59 38.11 79.27
N GLY A 1135 82.66 36.78 79.39
CA GLY A 1135 83.29 35.94 78.38
C GLY A 1135 84.81 36.14 78.30
N SER A 1136 85.41 35.74 77.17
CA SER A 1136 86.88 35.72 77.00
C SER A 1136 87.42 36.66 75.92
N GLY A 1137 86.54 37.39 75.22
CA GLY A 1137 86.92 38.40 74.22
C GLY A 1137 87.17 39.79 74.83
N ASP A 1138 87.56 40.75 73.99
CA ASP A 1138 87.81 42.13 74.43
C ASP A 1138 86.51 42.83 74.87
N VAL A 1139 86.62 43.69 75.89
CA VAL A 1139 85.53 44.58 76.33
C VAL A 1139 85.80 46.00 75.83
N THR A 1140 84.90 46.57 75.03
CA THR A 1140 85.07 47.87 74.37
C THR A 1140 83.98 48.87 74.69
#